data_AF-A0A375YTH0-F1
#
_entry.id   AF-A0A375YTH0-F1
#
_cell.length_a   1.000
_cell.length_b   1.000
_cell.length_c   1.000
_cell.angle_alpha   90.00
_cell.angle_beta   90.00
_cell.angle_gamma   90.00
#
_symmetry.space_group_name_H-M   'P 1'
#
loop_
_entity.id
_entity.type
_entity.pdbx_description
1 polymer ?
#
loop_
_entity_poly.entity_id
_entity_poly.type
_entity_poly.pdbx_seq_one_letter_code
_entity_poly.pdbx_strand_id
1 'polypeptide(L)'
;MVAVEPLAQILAEHGPLSEDDLRRQLRDAGVADPDAAVEDLLGEIDCPAGLLVDDRWVWLPTLLTGKVFTHRLDATELAHDILAVTPDLDPITALCECEQYGRFADGSEAEVVLPGYDDERLEQRGIPAEVIAPSGALLLAPGTLRALGVAEGDLIGVRQTDQGLVVERAAARPQASVGARLAATVTDEPVLIDAAVWTACVEDPSAFSEPLPPLCELVADEGLAHHGDWLAPGGFDFSGWHFEQGSAILAELHDLDADDAAALYTLIKLYEQISLLLDVADAAELTEDALADEDTPKPDGAPDLFAEFGAALADPLLAELLVGETIDKDDKGAAALCLFAEVLEPKVPPSAKVACRWLRAVALERIGEIDAAERELLAAEEMDPDYPLPLLGLARIASDRGDAERGLALLHRAGADPDHPLVELLERHRAAPRSDVGRNELCWCGSGRKYKKCHLGSERLPLAERADWLYAKAIQHALQADWGDLLAEVSYERHRDDDDDDDLDPLVLDAVLFEGGAFAEFLEVRGSLLPDDERQLAEKWLTVQRSVFEIEHVQPGKGVTVRDLRTGDTHDVLERTVGSPLKAGQLICARVLPVGDAMQFFGGVERVASHERGALIELLAGEPDPVALVAWLPC
;
A
#
# COMPACT_ATOMS: atom_id res chain seq x y z
N MET A 1 -7.16 -0.65 -22.68
CA MET A 1 -7.21 0.41 -23.72
C MET A 1 -8.10 0.15 -24.96
N VAL A 2 -8.96 -0.88 -25.02
CA VAL A 2 -9.68 -1.26 -26.27
C VAL A 2 -11.16 -0.81 -26.35
N ALA A 3 -11.73 -0.14 -25.33
CA ALA A 3 -13.19 0.08 -25.30
C ALA A 3 -13.73 1.50 -24.96
N VAL A 4 -12.88 2.52 -24.75
CA VAL A 4 -13.35 3.89 -24.43
C VAL A 4 -14.14 4.53 -25.58
N GLU A 5 -13.71 4.30 -26.83
CA GLU A 5 -14.34 4.90 -28.02
C GLU A 5 -15.78 4.40 -28.27
N PRO A 6 -16.10 3.09 -28.16
CA PRO A 6 -17.49 2.60 -28.16
C PRO A 6 -18.36 3.19 -27.06
N LEU A 7 -17.87 3.28 -25.81
CA LEU A 7 -18.63 3.83 -24.68
C LEU A 7 -18.94 5.31 -24.88
N ALA A 8 -17.93 6.08 -25.27
CA ALA A 8 -18.06 7.50 -25.60
C ALA A 8 -19.14 7.73 -26.67
N GLN A 9 -19.12 6.92 -27.74
CA GLN A 9 -20.10 7.03 -28.81
C GLN A 9 -21.52 6.68 -28.31
N ILE A 10 -21.67 5.59 -27.56
CA ILE A 10 -22.98 5.13 -27.06
C ILE A 10 -23.61 6.19 -26.16
N LEU A 11 -22.89 6.68 -25.15
CA LEU A 11 -23.40 7.65 -24.19
C LEU A 11 -23.60 9.04 -24.80
N ALA A 12 -22.76 9.45 -25.75
CA ALA A 12 -22.96 10.71 -26.47
C ALA A 12 -24.19 10.68 -27.40
N GLU A 13 -24.49 9.53 -28.02
CA GLU A 13 -25.63 9.37 -28.93
C GLU A 13 -26.97 9.13 -28.21
N HIS A 14 -26.97 8.28 -27.19
CA HIS A 14 -28.19 7.83 -26.50
C HIS A 14 -28.51 8.65 -25.25
N GLY A 15 -27.57 9.46 -24.78
CA GLY A 15 -27.67 10.15 -23.50
C GLY A 15 -27.46 9.20 -22.32
N PRO A 16 -27.94 9.56 -21.12
CA PRO A 16 -27.66 8.76 -19.92
C PRO A 16 -28.36 7.40 -19.93
N LEU A 17 -27.62 6.35 -19.59
CA LEU A 17 -28.08 4.95 -19.61
C LEU A 17 -27.71 4.24 -18.31
N SER A 18 -28.56 3.32 -17.85
CA SER A 18 -28.17 2.40 -16.77
C SER A 18 -27.13 1.40 -17.28
N GLU A 19 -26.41 0.74 -16.38
CA GLU A 19 -25.43 -0.28 -16.78
C GLU A 19 -26.05 -1.42 -17.60
N ASP A 20 -27.26 -1.86 -17.26
CA ASP A 20 -27.96 -2.91 -18.01
C ASP A 20 -28.26 -2.51 -19.46
N ASP A 21 -28.59 -1.24 -19.68
CA ASP A 21 -28.82 -0.71 -21.02
C ASP A 21 -27.49 -0.45 -21.75
N LEU A 22 -26.44 -0.02 -21.03
CA LEU A 22 -25.07 0.07 -21.56
C LEU A 22 -24.55 -1.27 -22.05
N ARG A 23 -24.63 -2.33 -21.23
CA ARG A 23 -24.27 -3.71 -21.60
C ARG A 23 -25.00 -4.15 -22.85
N ARG A 24 -26.28 -3.80 -22.99
CA ARG A 24 -27.08 -4.10 -24.19
C ARG A 24 -26.56 -3.35 -25.42
N GLN A 25 -26.29 -2.05 -25.30
CA GLN A 25 -25.77 -1.23 -26.41
C GLN A 25 -24.36 -1.67 -26.84
N LEU A 26 -23.48 -1.99 -25.89
CA LEU A 26 -22.13 -2.52 -26.19
C LEU A 26 -22.21 -3.86 -26.92
N ARG A 27 -23.13 -4.74 -26.51
CA ARG A 27 -23.40 -6.00 -27.23
C ARG A 27 -23.89 -5.76 -28.66
N ASP A 28 -24.80 -4.81 -28.84
CA ASP A 28 -25.34 -4.45 -30.16
C ASP A 28 -24.27 -3.78 -31.05
N ALA A 29 -23.29 -3.09 -30.44
CA ALA A 29 -22.11 -2.53 -31.10
C ALA A 29 -21.02 -3.59 -31.43
N GLY A 30 -21.20 -4.84 -31.00
CA GLY A 30 -20.30 -5.96 -31.31
C GLY A 30 -19.11 -6.10 -30.37
N VAL A 31 -19.16 -5.52 -29.16
CA VAL A 31 -18.16 -5.74 -28.11
C VAL A 31 -18.25 -7.20 -27.63
N ALA A 32 -17.11 -7.87 -27.60
CA ALA A 32 -17.04 -9.33 -27.35
C ALA A 32 -17.46 -9.72 -25.93
N ASP A 33 -17.04 -8.92 -24.94
CA ASP A 33 -17.41 -9.05 -23.53
C ASP A 33 -17.92 -7.71 -22.98
N PRO A 34 -19.24 -7.46 -23.05
CA PRO A 34 -19.83 -6.24 -22.52
C PRO A 34 -19.78 -6.13 -20.99
N ASP A 35 -19.67 -7.25 -20.27
CA ASP A 35 -19.68 -7.23 -18.80
C ASP A 35 -18.32 -6.77 -18.30
N ALA A 36 -17.24 -7.40 -18.77
CA ALA A 36 -15.86 -6.94 -18.51
C ALA A 36 -15.64 -5.51 -19.01
N ALA A 37 -16.15 -5.15 -20.20
CA ALA A 37 -15.98 -3.80 -20.72
C ALA A 37 -16.65 -2.71 -19.86
N VAL A 38 -17.78 -3.01 -19.21
CA VAL A 38 -18.43 -2.05 -18.30
C VAL A 38 -17.65 -1.92 -17.00
N GLU A 39 -17.19 -3.04 -16.45
CA GLU A 39 -16.37 -3.07 -15.23
C GLU A 39 -15.04 -2.34 -15.43
N ASP A 40 -14.31 -2.67 -16.50
CA ASP A 40 -13.04 -2.04 -16.84
C ASP A 40 -13.20 -0.53 -17.10
N LEU A 41 -14.20 -0.12 -17.90
CA LEU A 41 -14.30 1.28 -18.33
C LEU A 41 -14.90 2.21 -17.28
N LEU A 42 -15.84 1.72 -16.48
CA LEU A 42 -16.49 2.56 -15.46
C LEU A 42 -15.74 2.50 -14.12
N GLY A 43 -14.85 1.51 -13.94
CA GLY A 43 -13.90 1.45 -12.84
C GLY A 43 -12.55 2.16 -13.13
N GLU A 44 -12.24 2.51 -14.39
CA GLU A 44 -11.04 3.27 -14.76
C GLU A 44 -11.15 4.74 -14.30
N ILE A 45 -10.17 5.20 -13.51
CA ILE A 45 -10.07 6.59 -13.00
C ILE A 45 -10.05 7.61 -14.16
N ASP A 46 -9.45 7.26 -15.30
CA ASP A 46 -9.31 8.15 -16.47
C ASP A 46 -10.53 8.16 -17.41
N CYS A 47 -11.68 7.60 -16.99
CA CYS A 47 -12.87 7.55 -17.81
C CYS A 47 -13.74 8.81 -17.62
N PRO A 48 -14.00 9.61 -18.67
CA PRO A 48 -14.78 10.84 -18.56
C PRO A 48 -16.31 10.56 -18.61
N ALA A 49 -16.75 9.51 -17.92
CA ALA A 49 -18.14 9.16 -17.70
C ALA A 49 -18.50 9.40 -16.23
N GLY A 50 -19.64 10.02 -15.97
CA GLY A 50 -20.11 10.32 -14.61
C GLY A 50 -21.34 9.50 -14.24
N LEU A 51 -21.43 9.08 -12.98
CA LEU A 51 -22.62 8.44 -12.41
C LEU A 51 -23.62 9.51 -11.93
N LEU A 52 -24.88 9.40 -12.34
CA LEU A 52 -25.99 10.25 -11.88
C LEU A 52 -26.60 9.68 -10.59
N VAL A 53 -27.36 10.51 -9.86
CA VAL A 53 -28.03 10.07 -8.61
C VAL A 53 -29.13 9.01 -8.82
N ASP A 54 -29.47 8.71 -10.07
CA ASP A 54 -30.46 7.69 -10.45
C ASP A 54 -29.83 6.47 -11.14
N ASP A 55 -28.55 6.20 -10.84
CA ASP A 55 -27.75 5.05 -11.29
C ASP A 55 -27.56 4.96 -12.81
N ARG A 56 -27.71 6.08 -13.51
CA ARG A 56 -27.41 6.19 -14.94
C ARG A 56 -26.05 6.83 -15.14
N TRP A 57 -25.33 6.35 -16.15
CA TRP A 57 -24.05 6.90 -16.57
C TRP A 57 -24.23 7.91 -17.69
N VAL A 58 -23.48 9.01 -17.65
CA VAL A 58 -23.51 10.08 -18.65
C VAL A 58 -22.10 10.39 -19.17
N TRP A 59 -22.00 10.77 -20.45
CA TRP A 59 -20.74 11.24 -21.02
C TRP A 59 -20.48 12.70 -20.66
N LEU A 60 -19.52 12.94 -19.76
CA LEU A 60 -19.22 14.26 -19.20
C LEU A 60 -18.79 15.29 -20.25
N PRO A 61 -17.94 14.97 -21.26
CA PRO A 61 -17.51 15.95 -22.25
C PRO A 61 -18.68 16.56 -23.01
N THR A 62 -19.72 15.77 -23.34
CA THR A 62 -20.91 16.28 -24.02
C THR A 62 -21.83 17.05 -23.07
N LEU A 63 -21.95 16.60 -21.83
CA LEU A 63 -22.81 17.25 -20.83
C LEU A 63 -22.28 18.63 -20.40
N LEU A 64 -20.97 18.72 -20.18
CA LEU A 64 -20.32 19.88 -19.57
C LEU A 64 -19.89 20.93 -20.59
N THR A 65 -19.78 20.59 -21.88
CA THR A 65 -19.45 21.57 -22.91
C THR A 65 -20.41 22.76 -22.90
N GLY A 66 -19.86 23.97 -22.74
CA GLY A 66 -20.59 25.23 -22.65
C GLY A 66 -21.08 25.60 -21.25
N LYS A 67 -20.96 24.72 -20.26
CA LYS A 67 -21.30 25.00 -18.86
C LYS A 67 -20.24 25.86 -18.20
N VAL A 68 -20.66 26.67 -17.23
CA VAL A 68 -19.81 27.53 -16.42
C VAL A 68 -20.16 27.41 -14.94
N PHE A 69 -19.16 27.08 -14.15
CA PHE A 69 -19.23 27.04 -12.70
C PHE A 69 -18.50 28.24 -12.12
N THR A 70 -18.94 28.75 -10.98
CA THR A 70 -18.35 29.96 -10.40
C THR A 70 -17.82 29.72 -9.01
N HIS A 71 -16.71 30.35 -8.70
CA HIS A 71 -16.09 30.33 -7.38
C HIS A 71 -15.85 31.75 -6.87
N ARG A 72 -15.91 31.92 -5.54
CA ARG A 72 -15.69 33.22 -4.90
C ARG A 72 -14.28 33.26 -4.32
N LEU A 73 -13.46 34.14 -4.88
CA LEU A 73 -12.04 34.19 -4.54
C LEU A 73 -11.78 34.66 -3.11
N ASP A 74 -10.86 33.98 -2.43
CA ASP A 74 -10.25 34.46 -1.20
C ASP A 74 -8.86 35.09 -1.44
N ALA A 75 -8.23 35.56 -0.36
CA ALA A 75 -6.93 36.22 -0.42
C ALA A 75 -5.77 35.26 -0.72
N THR A 76 -5.88 34.00 -0.29
CA THR A 76 -4.87 32.95 -0.47
C THR A 76 -4.83 32.52 -1.93
N GLU A 77 -5.99 32.24 -2.52
CA GLU A 77 -6.15 31.89 -3.93
C GLU A 77 -5.57 32.97 -4.85
N LEU A 78 -5.85 34.24 -4.56
CA LEU A 78 -5.29 35.39 -5.26
C LEU A 78 -3.77 35.49 -5.14
N ALA A 79 -3.19 35.08 -4.02
CA ALA A 79 -1.76 35.14 -3.79
C ALA A 79 -1.00 34.05 -4.57
N HIS A 80 -1.62 32.88 -4.74
CA HIS A 80 -0.98 31.68 -5.29
C HIS A 80 -1.43 31.31 -6.71
N ASP A 81 -2.44 32.00 -7.27
CA ASP A 81 -3.07 31.68 -8.55
C ASP A 81 -3.55 30.20 -8.55
N ILE A 82 -4.41 29.89 -7.58
CA ILE A 82 -5.09 28.60 -7.40
C ILE A 82 -6.59 28.85 -7.20
N LEU A 83 -7.41 27.82 -7.43
CA LEU A 83 -8.84 27.85 -7.12
C LEU A 83 -9.21 26.61 -6.33
N ALA A 84 -9.81 26.76 -5.16
CA ALA A 84 -10.37 25.65 -4.41
C ALA A 84 -11.42 24.94 -5.28
N VAL A 85 -11.32 23.62 -5.38
CA VAL A 85 -12.21 22.85 -6.25
C VAL A 85 -13.56 22.63 -5.56
N THR A 86 -13.53 22.12 -4.34
CA THR A 86 -14.76 21.69 -3.65
C THR A 86 -15.43 22.83 -2.88
N PRO A 87 -16.76 22.97 -2.94
CA PRO A 87 -17.68 22.17 -3.75
C PRO A 87 -17.96 22.77 -5.14
N ASP A 88 -17.43 23.97 -5.43
CA ASP A 88 -17.93 24.83 -6.50
C ASP A 88 -17.54 24.38 -7.93
N LEU A 89 -16.39 23.73 -8.05
CA LEU A 89 -15.77 23.34 -9.32
C LEU A 89 -15.68 21.82 -9.51
N ASP A 90 -16.00 21.00 -8.50
CA ASP A 90 -16.00 19.52 -8.60
C ASP A 90 -16.66 19.02 -9.91
N PRO A 91 -17.86 19.51 -10.30
CA PRO A 91 -18.56 18.94 -11.45
C PRO A 91 -17.87 19.19 -12.80
N ILE A 92 -16.96 20.17 -12.87
CA ILE A 92 -16.22 20.52 -14.09
C ILE A 92 -14.78 20.02 -14.06
N THR A 93 -14.17 19.92 -12.89
CA THR A 93 -12.80 19.43 -12.73
C THR A 93 -12.68 17.92 -12.81
N ALA A 94 -13.77 17.14 -12.72
CA ALA A 94 -13.76 15.71 -13.03
C ALA A 94 -13.20 15.41 -14.45
N LEU A 95 -13.33 16.35 -15.41
CA LEU A 95 -12.69 16.20 -16.72
C LEU A 95 -11.17 16.41 -16.71
N CYS A 96 -10.62 17.03 -15.66
CA CYS A 96 -9.17 17.26 -15.53
C CYS A 96 -8.41 15.97 -15.21
N GLU A 97 -9.08 14.98 -14.61
CA GLU A 97 -8.52 13.66 -14.33
C GLU A 97 -8.15 12.93 -15.63
N CYS A 98 -8.87 13.21 -16.72
CA CYS A 98 -8.59 12.64 -18.03
C CYS A 98 -7.58 13.48 -18.83
N GLU A 99 -6.42 12.92 -19.19
CA GLU A 99 -5.36 13.61 -19.97
C GLU A 99 -5.86 14.32 -21.25
N GLN A 100 -6.88 13.75 -21.90
CA GLN A 100 -7.46 14.30 -23.11
C GLN A 100 -8.22 15.62 -22.86
N TYR A 101 -8.81 15.80 -21.69
CA TYR A 101 -9.71 16.92 -21.36
C TYR A 101 -9.13 17.89 -20.31
N GLY A 102 -8.09 17.50 -19.57
CA GLY A 102 -7.36 18.33 -18.60
C GLY A 102 -6.48 19.42 -19.21
N ARG A 103 -7.08 20.32 -19.99
CA ARG A 103 -6.39 21.46 -20.62
C ARG A 103 -7.19 22.75 -20.52
N PHE A 104 -6.49 23.87 -20.38
CA PHE A 104 -7.05 25.19 -20.63
C PHE A 104 -7.14 25.48 -22.13
N ALA A 105 -8.01 26.43 -22.51
CA ALA A 105 -8.24 26.80 -23.91
C ALA A 105 -7.03 27.40 -24.63
N ASP A 106 -5.98 27.80 -23.89
CA ASP A 106 -4.70 28.23 -24.46
C ASP A 106 -3.71 27.07 -24.71
N GLY A 107 -4.12 25.85 -24.39
CA GLY A 107 -3.36 24.61 -24.56
C GLY A 107 -2.49 24.22 -23.37
N SER A 108 -2.41 25.05 -22.31
CA SER A 108 -1.75 24.67 -21.07
C SER A 108 -2.54 23.60 -20.31
N GLU A 109 -1.86 22.85 -19.45
CA GLU A 109 -2.48 21.79 -18.64
C GLU A 109 -3.37 22.38 -17.56
N ALA A 110 -4.55 21.79 -17.39
CA ALA A 110 -5.47 22.10 -16.31
C ALA A 110 -5.41 20.96 -15.30
N GLU A 111 -4.70 21.21 -14.21
CA GLU A 111 -4.29 20.21 -13.23
C GLU A 111 -4.93 20.57 -11.89
N VAL A 112 -5.60 19.60 -11.26
CA VAL A 112 -6.04 19.70 -9.87
C VAL A 112 -4.92 19.12 -9.02
N VAL A 113 -4.31 19.95 -8.19
CA VAL A 113 -3.22 19.52 -7.30
C VAL A 113 -3.76 19.14 -5.93
N LEU A 114 -3.28 18.02 -5.39
CA LEU A 114 -3.65 17.45 -4.10
C LEU A 114 -2.44 17.45 -3.15
N PRO A 115 -2.61 17.91 -1.89
CA PRO A 115 -1.54 17.82 -0.90
C PRO A 115 -1.20 16.35 -0.60
N GLY A 116 0.10 16.02 -0.49
CA GLY A 116 0.61 14.67 -0.29
C GLY A 116 0.85 13.87 -1.57
N TYR A 117 0.16 14.21 -2.66
CA TYR A 117 0.37 13.60 -3.99
C TYR A 117 1.21 14.49 -4.90
N ASP A 118 0.94 15.81 -4.90
CA ASP A 118 1.56 16.77 -5.82
C ASP A 118 2.55 17.71 -5.10
N ASP A 119 3.18 17.25 -4.02
CA ASP A 119 4.06 18.08 -3.18
C ASP A 119 5.22 18.69 -3.96
N GLU A 120 5.86 17.93 -4.85
CA GLU A 120 6.93 18.46 -5.71
C GLU A 120 6.43 19.64 -6.58
N ARG A 121 5.19 19.55 -7.07
CA ARG A 121 4.57 20.56 -7.92
C ARG A 121 4.24 21.80 -7.11
N LEU A 122 3.68 21.62 -5.91
CA LEU A 122 3.38 22.69 -4.96
C LEU A 122 4.66 23.42 -4.53
N GLU A 123 5.73 22.68 -4.22
CA GLU A 123 7.05 23.24 -3.89
C GLU A 123 7.65 24.05 -5.02
N GLN A 124 7.62 23.54 -6.26
CA GLN A 124 8.09 24.25 -7.45
C GLN A 124 7.35 25.59 -7.64
N ARG A 125 6.07 25.63 -7.27
CA ARG A 125 5.22 26.83 -7.30
C ARG A 125 5.38 27.71 -6.08
N GLY A 126 6.06 27.25 -5.03
CA GLY A 126 6.18 27.94 -3.75
C GLY A 126 4.83 28.10 -3.05
N ILE A 127 3.94 27.10 -3.18
CA ILE A 127 2.63 27.05 -2.55
C ILE A 127 2.73 26.12 -1.35
N PRO A 128 2.51 26.61 -0.12
CA PRO A 128 2.49 25.74 1.06
C PRO A 128 1.30 24.76 0.98
N ALA A 129 1.53 23.46 1.23
CA ALA A 129 0.48 22.43 1.12
C ALA A 129 -0.68 22.69 2.09
N GLU A 130 -0.42 23.33 3.23
CA GLU A 130 -1.41 23.64 4.28
C GLU A 130 -2.46 24.67 3.84
N VAL A 131 -2.22 25.37 2.72
CA VAL A 131 -3.18 26.32 2.16
C VAL A 131 -4.09 25.68 1.10
N ILE A 132 -3.80 24.45 0.69
CA ILE A 132 -4.64 23.67 -0.23
C ILE A 132 -5.62 22.84 0.61
N ALA A 133 -6.90 22.85 0.23
CA ALA A 133 -7.88 21.98 0.86
C ALA A 133 -7.54 20.51 0.57
N PRO A 134 -7.90 19.55 1.45
CA PRO A 134 -7.66 18.13 1.20
C PRO A 134 -8.24 17.61 -0.14
N SER A 135 -9.30 18.23 -0.63
CA SER A 135 -9.92 17.92 -1.92
C SER A 135 -9.27 18.61 -3.13
N GLY A 136 -8.16 19.32 -2.90
CA GLY A 136 -7.31 19.87 -3.95
C GLY A 136 -7.69 21.26 -4.45
N ALA A 137 -6.85 21.78 -5.33
CA ALA A 137 -7.04 23.07 -5.98
C ALA A 137 -6.69 23.02 -7.46
N LEU A 138 -7.50 23.66 -8.31
CA LEU A 138 -7.17 23.85 -9.73
C LEU A 138 -6.02 24.86 -9.85
N LEU A 139 -4.89 24.39 -10.38
CA LEU A 139 -3.67 25.19 -10.51
C LEU A 139 -3.74 26.10 -11.75
N LEU A 140 -3.64 27.41 -11.55
CA LEU A 140 -3.62 28.37 -12.66
C LEU A 140 -2.19 28.80 -12.99
N ALA A 141 -1.96 29.27 -14.22
CA ALA A 141 -0.69 29.88 -14.57
C ALA A 141 -0.43 31.14 -13.70
N PRO A 142 0.82 31.40 -13.25
CA PRO A 142 1.12 32.56 -12.42
C PRO A 142 0.70 33.89 -13.06
N GLY A 143 -0.03 34.71 -12.31
CA GLY A 143 -0.54 36.01 -12.73
C GLY A 143 -1.88 35.97 -13.48
N THR A 144 -2.53 34.81 -13.61
CA THR A 144 -3.83 34.65 -14.27
C THR A 144 -4.90 35.52 -13.61
N LEU A 145 -5.07 35.42 -12.29
CA LEU A 145 -6.09 36.18 -11.56
C LEU A 145 -5.79 37.68 -11.60
N ARG A 146 -4.52 38.06 -11.51
CA ARG A 146 -4.09 39.46 -11.67
C ARG A 146 -4.43 40.00 -13.05
N ALA A 147 -4.23 39.21 -14.11
CA ALA A 147 -4.53 39.60 -15.49
C ALA A 147 -6.03 39.79 -15.73
N LEU A 148 -6.87 39.01 -15.04
CA LEU A 148 -8.33 39.15 -15.06
C LEU A 148 -8.84 40.38 -14.28
N GLY A 149 -7.98 41.04 -13.49
CA GLY A 149 -8.31 42.24 -12.75
C GLY A 149 -9.40 42.01 -11.69
N VAL A 150 -9.37 40.83 -11.07
CA VAL A 150 -10.25 40.43 -9.97
C VAL A 150 -9.60 40.74 -8.62
N ALA A 151 -10.42 40.90 -7.59
CA ALA A 151 -10.01 41.12 -6.21
C ALA A 151 -10.70 40.11 -5.27
N GLU A 152 -10.29 40.12 -4.00
CA GLU A 152 -10.89 39.24 -2.98
C GLU A 152 -12.41 39.45 -2.91
N GLY A 153 -13.16 38.35 -2.93
CA GLY A 153 -14.61 38.31 -2.97
C GLY A 153 -15.24 38.48 -4.36
N ASP A 154 -14.46 38.79 -5.41
CA ASP A 154 -14.96 38.73 -6.79
C ASP A 154 -15.27 37.29 -7.21
N LEU A 155 -16.22 37.15 -8.14
CA LEU A 155 -16.57 35.87 -8.73
C LEU A 155 -15.75 35.62 -10.00
N ILE A 156 -15.18 34.43 -10.07
CA ILE A 156 -14.62 33.86 -11.29
C ILE A 156 -15.55 32.78 -11.83
N GLY A 157 -15.53 32.58 -13.14
CA GLY A 157 -16.20 31.49 -13.82
C GLY A 157 -15.18 30.58 -14.48
N VAL A 158 -15.34 29.29 -14.32
CA VAL A 158 -14.61 28.25 -15.05
C VAL A 158 -15.58 27.63 -16.04
N ARG A 159 -15.31 27.83 -17.34
CA ARG A 159 -16.18 27.38 -18.42
C ARG A 159 -15.51 26.27 -19.22
N GLN A 160 -16.24 25.19 -19.47
CA GLN A 160 -15.79 24.15 -20.40
C GLN A 160 -16.14 24.56 -21.83
N THR A 161 -15.15 24.52 -22.72
CA THR A 161 -15.32 24.77 -24.16
C THR A 161 -14.80 23.60 -24.97
N ASP A 162 -15.07 23.59 -26.29
CA ASP A 162 -14.50 22.60 -27.21
C ASP A 162 -12.96 22.60 -27.26
N GLN A 163 -12.30 23.63 -26.69
CA GLN A 163 -10.84 23.77 -26.65
C GLN A 163 -10.26 23.56 -25.25
N GLY A 164 -11.09 23.28 -24.25
CA GLY A 164 -10.69 23.17 -22.85
C GLY A 164 -11.29 24.26 -21.95
N LEU A 165 -10.78 24.34 -20.72
CA LEU A 165 -11.26 25.24 -19.68
C LEU A 165 -10.89 26.70 -19.96
N VAL A 166 -11.82 27.61 -19.68
CA VAL A 166 -11.62 29.06 -19.72
C VAL A 166 -11.92 29.63 -18.35
N VAL A 167 -10.94 30.29 -17.74
CA VAL A 167 -11.13 31.07 -16.53
C VAL A 167 -11.46 32.51 -16.90
N GLU A 168 -12.66 32.97 -16.52
CA GLU A 168 -13.18 34.28 -16.87
C GLU A 168 -13.74 35.00 -15.65
N ARG A 169 -13.81 36.34 -15.70
CA ARG A 169 -14.52 37.10 -14.69
C ARG A 169 -16.02 36.87 -14.86
N ALA A 170 -16.70 36.46 -13.80
CA ALA A 170 -18.12 36.14 -13.82
C ALA A 170 -18.98 37.20 -13.13
N ALA A 171 -20.25 37.22 -13.49
CA ALA A 171 -21.30 37.91 -12.75
C ALA A 171 -22.50 36.97 -12.62
N ALA A 172 -22.67 36.43 -11.42
CA ALA A 172 -23.72 35.46 -11.12
C ALA A 172 -25.12 36.08 -11.24
N ARG A 173 -26.06 35.32 -11.82
CA ARG A 173 -27.50 35.62 -11.77
C ARG A 173 -28.24 34.41 -11.20
N PRO A 174 -29.00 34.56 -10.10
CA PRO A 174 -29.74 33.44 -9.53
C PRO A 174 -30.76 32.90 -10.53
N GLN A 175 -30.75 31.59 -10.73
CA GLN A 175 -31.79 30.86 -11.43
C GLN A 175 -32.45 29.91 -10.43
N ALA A 176 -33.56 30.35 -9.84
CA ALA A 176 -34.25 29.62 -8.77
C ALA A 176 -34.67 28.17 -9.16
N SER A 177 -34.74 27.85 -10.45
CA SER A 177 -35.04 26.48 -10.89
C SER A 177 -33.88 25.50 -10.73
N VAL A 178 -32.63 25.98 -10.64
CA VAL A 178 -31.44 25.10 -10.51
C VAL A 178 -31.25 24.67 -9.07
N GLY A 179 -31.30 25.59 -8.11
CA GLY A 179 -31.25 25.26 -6.67
C GLY A 179 -32.32 24.24 -6.29
N ALA A 180 -33.58 24.49 -6.65
CA ALA A 180 -34.68 23.56 -6.38
C ALA A 180 -34.51 22.16 -7.04
N ARG A 181 -33.76 22.04 -8.14
CA ARG A 181 -33.42 20.75 -8.75
C ARG A 181 -32.34 20.01 -7.97
N LEU A 182 -31.28 20.72 -7.58
CA LEU A 182 -30.24 20.15 -6.70
C LEU A 182 -30.86 19.67 -5.38
N ALA A 183 -31.79 20.43 -4.80
CA ALA A 183 -32.51 19.99 -3.61
C ALA A 183 -33.39 18.75 -3.85
N ALA A 184 -33.87 18.54 -5.08
CA ALA A 184 -34.69 17.38 -5.42
C ALA A 184 -33.86 16.11 -5.67
N THR A 185 -32.54 16.20 -5.88
CA THR A 185 -31.66 15.03 -6.01
C THR A 185 -31.27 14.46 -4.65
N VAL A 186 -31.37 15.25 -3.58
CA VAL A 186 -31.03 14.84 -2.21
C VAL A 186 -32.23 14.15 -1.58
N THR A 187 -32.00 12.96 -1.02
CA THR A 187 -33.03 12.20 -0.29
C THR A 187 -32.65 12.11 1.20
N ASP A 188 -32.89 10.96 1.85
CA ASP A 188 -32.48 10.74 3.23
C ASP A 188 -30.98 10.39 3.35
N GLU A 189 -30.37 9.92 2.26
CA GLU A 189 -28.94 9.62 2.17
C GLU A 189 -28.17 10.74 1.44
N PRO A 190 -26.89 10.98 1.81
CA PRO A 190 -26.07 11.98 1.14
C PRO A 190 -25.69 11.51 -0.26
N VAL A 191 -25.54 12.45 -1.17
CA VAL A 191 -25.15 12.22 -2.57
C VAL A 191 -23.94 13.07 -2.92
N LEU A 192 -23.13 12.62 -3.87
CA LEU A 192 -22.03 13.46 -4.38
C LEU A 192 -22.59 14.68 -5.13
N ILE A 193 -21.96 15.84 -4.93
CA ILE A 193 -22.45 17.12 -5.46
C ILE A 193 -22.32 17.19 -6.98
N ASP A 194 -21.28 16.59 -7.55
CA ASP A 194 -21.08 16.45 -8.99
C ASP A 194 -22.19 15.60 -9.63
N ALA A 195 -22.53 14.45 -9.06
CA ALA A 195 -23.63 13.59 -9.49
C ALA A 195 -24.98 14.34 -9.44
N ALA A 196 -25.23 15.11 -8.38
CA ALA A 196 -26.41 15.96 -8.25
C ALA A 196 -26.46 17.04 -9.34
N VAL A 197 -25.34 17.71 -9.60
CA VAL A 197 -25.20 18.75 -10.63
C VAL A 197 -25.34 18.18 -12.04
N TRP A 198 -24.72 17.05 -12.33
CA TRP A 198 -24.83 16.38 -13.63
C TRP A 198 -26.27 15.94 -13.88
N THR A 199 -26.94 15.41 -12.86
CA THR A 199 -28.37 15.07 -12.94
C THR A 199 -29.21 16.30 -13.27
N ALA A 200 -28.98 17.41 -12.57
CA ALA A 200 -29.68 18.67 -12.85
C ALA A 200 -29.39 19.18 -14.28
N CYS A 201 -28.18 18.99 -14.81
CA CYS A 201 -27.81 19.36 -16.18
C CYS A 201 -28.48 18.47 -17.24
N VAL A 202 -28.67 17.18 -16.95
CA VAL A 202 -29.39 16.25 -17.81
C VAL A 202 -30.88 16.61 -17.88
N GLU A 203 -31.48 16.92 -16.73
CA GLU A 203 -32.89 17.32 -16.67
C GLU A 203 -33.17 18.70 -17.27
N ASP A 204 -32.21 19.61 -17.14
CA ASP A 204 -32.27 20.96 -17.68
C ASP A 204 -30.95 21.30 -18.40
N PRO A 205 -30.87 21.07 -19.73
CA PRO A 205 -29.69 21.40 -20.51
C PRO A 205 -29.31 22.89 -20.48
N SER A 206 -30.18 23.79 -20.01
CA SER A 206 -29.85 25.21 -19.83
C SER A 206 -29.20 25.53 -18.48
N ALA A 207 -29.27 24.63 -17.49
CA ALA A 207 -28.61 24.80 -16.20
C ALA A 207 -27.11 25.04 -16.39
N PHE A 208 -26.54 25.98 -15.65
CA PHE A 208 -25.13 26.39 -15.72
C PHE A 208 -24.62 26.86 -17.10
N SER A 209 -25.50 27.14 -18.08
CA SER A 209 -25.05 27.72 -19.37
C SER A 209 -24.62 29.19 -19.24
N GLU A 210 -25.21 29.90 -18.28
CA GLU A 210 -24.79 31.22 -17.80
C GLU A 210 -24.26 31.13 -16.36
N PRO A 211 -23.36 32.03 -15.93
CA PRO A 211 -22.84 32.02 -14.56
C PRO A 211 -23.95 32.16 -13.51
N LEU A 212 -24.07 31.16 -12.64
CA LEU A 212 -24.93 31.17 -11.45
C LEU A 212 -24.10 31.57 -10.23
N PRO A 213 -24.70 31.77 -9.04
CA PRO A 213 -23.94 31.81 -7.80
C PRO A 213 -23.13 30.50 -7.60
N PRO A 214 -22.02 30.55 -6.83
CA PRO A 214 -21.27 29.36 -6.46
C PRO A 214 -22.16 28.24 -5.89
N LEU A 215 -21.77 26.97 -6.08
CA LEU A 215 -22.57 25.83 -5.65
C LEU A 215 -22.77 25.83 -4.13
N CYS A 216 -21.75 26.18 -3.35
CA CYS A 216 -21.88 26.33 -1.90
C CYS A 216 -22.98 27.33 -1.51
N GLU A 217 -23.11 28.44 -2.26
CA GLU A 217 -24.16 29.45 -2.04
C GLU A 217 -25.54 28.93 -2.47
N LEU A 218 -25.63 28.26 -3.62
CA LEU A 218 -26.88 27.67 -4.13
C LEU A 218 -27.43 26.58 -3.18
N VAL A 219 -26.55 25.72 -2.69
CA VAL A 219 -26.85 24.65 -1.72
C VAL A 219 -27.36 25.26 -0.41
N ALA A 220 -26.66 26.27 0.11
CA ALA A 220 -27.05 26.96 1.33
C ALA A 220 -28.40 27.69 1.21
N ASP A 221 -28.69 28.32 0.06
CA ASP A 221 -29.95 29.02 -0.21
C ASP A 221 -31.17 28.08 -0.21
N GLU A 222 -30.98 26.81 -0.57
CA GLU A 222 -32.02 25.77 -0.55
C GLU A 222 -32.10 25.03 0.80
N GLY A 223 -31.28 25.40 1.78
CA GLY A 223 -31.26 24.80 3.11
C GLY A 223 -30.64 23.40 3.17
N LEU A 224 -29.84 23.04 2.18
CA LEU A 224 -29.03 21.83 2.16
C LEU A 224 -27.73 22.05 2.94
N ALA A 225 -27.09 20.97 3.36
CA ALA A 225 -25.76 20.98 3.96
C ALA A 225 -24.79 20.21 3.05
N HIS A 226 -23.52 20.60 3.07
CA HIS A 226 -22.47 19.85 2.39
C HIS A 226 -21.26 19.65 3.30
N HIS A 227 -20.51 18.59 3.07
CA HIS A 227 -19.24 18.30 3.73
C HIS A 227 -18.29 17.66 2.70
N GLY A 228 -17.23 18.38 2.34
CA GLY A 228 -16.47 18.03 1.14
C GLY A 228 -17.38 18.08 -0.10
N ASP A 229 -17.30 17.02 -0.89
CA ASP A 229 -18.07 16.69 -2.09
C ASP A 229 -19.46 16.12 -1.79
N TRP A 230 -19.77 15.77 -0.55
CA TRP A 230 -21.07 15.21 -0.16
C TRP A 230 -22.12 16.28 0.10
N LEU A 231 -23.32 16.07 -0.41
CA LEU A 231 -24.51 16.91 -0.28
C LEU A 231 -25.63 16.15 0.45
N ALA A 232 -26.24 16.77 1.47
CA ALA A 232 -27.28 16.17 2.29
C ALA A 232 -28.35 17.19 2.74
N PRO A 233 -29.48 16.74 3.32
CA PRO A 233 -30.46 17.66 3.91
C PRO A 233 -29.85 18.50 5.03
N GLY A 234 -30.41 19.69 5.27
CA GLY A 234 -29.96 20.56 6.35
C GLY A 234 -30.03 19.88 7.73
N GLY A 235 -28.90 19.87 8.44
CA GLY A 235 -28.77 19.25 9.76
C GLY A 235 -28.42 17.76 9.74
N PHE A 236 -28.05 17.20 8.58
CA PHE A 236 -27.51 15.85 8.45
C PHE A 236 -26.23 15.65 9.27
N ASP A 237 -26.09 14.49 9.91
CA ASP A 237 -24.91 14.12 10.70
C ASP A 237 -23.87 13.42 9.82
N PHE A 238 -23.07 14.22 9.11
CA PHE A 238 -21.99 13.69 8.28
C PHE A 238 -20.97 12.89 9.07
N SER A 239 -20.67 13.28 10.32
CA SER A 239 -19.69 12.58 11.14
C SER A 239 -20.17 11.18 11.53
N GLY A 240 -21.43 11.05 11.95
CA GLY A 240 -22.05 9.75 12.21
C GLY A 240 -22.15 8.89 10.96
N TRP A 241 -22.53 9.48 9.81
CA TRP A 241 -22.61 8.76 8.55
C TRP A 241 -21.24 8.25 8.05
N HIS A 242 -20.19 9.07 8.06
CA HIS A 242 -18.83 8.63 7.69
C HIS A 242 -18.33 7.51 8.63
N PHE A 243 -18.69 7.56 9.91
CA PHE A 243 -18.38 6.51 10.85
C PHE A 243 -19.07 5.19 10.50
N GLU A 244 -20.38 5.24 10.17
CA GLU A 244 -21.14 4.06 9.75
C GLU A 244 -20.58 3.46 8.45
N GLN A 245 -20.26 4.29 7.45
CA GLN A 245 -19.68 3.83 6.18
C GLN A 245 -18.29 3.20 6.39
N GLY A 246 -17.39 3.89 7.08
CA GLY A 246 -16.03 3.37 7.32
C GLY A 246 -16.05 2.07 8.13
N SER A 247 -16.93 1.97 9.13
CA SER A 247 -17.11 0.73 9.89
C SER A 247 -17.70 -0.40 9.04
N ALA A 248 -18.66 -0.09 8.16
CA ALA A 248 -19.25 -1.09 7.26
C ALA A 248 -18.24 -1.64 6.25
N ILE A 249 -17.37 -0.79 5.70
CA ILE A 249 -16.29 -1.20 4.80
C ILE A 249 -15.34 -2.18 5.52
N LEU A 250 -14.92 -1.86 6.75
CA LEU A 250 -14.06 -2.76 7.53
C LEU A 250 -14.77 -4.06 7.91
N ALA A 251 -16.07 -4.00 8.22
CA ALA A 251 -16.85 -5.19 8.53
C ALA A 251 -16.92 -6.14 7.33
N GLU A 252 -17.12 -5.62 6.12
CA GLU A 252 -17.15 -6.41 4.89
C GLU A 252 -15.76 -6.94 4.51
N LEU A 253 -14.74 -6.07 4.54
CA LEU A 253 -13.37 -6.42 4.16
C LEU A 253 -12.78 -7.53 5.04
N HIS A 254 -13.07 -7.50 6.34
CA HIS A 254 -12.45 -8.38 7.34
C HIS A 254 -13.41 -9.39 7.97
N ASP A 255 -14.65 -9.51 7.47
CA ASP A 255 -15.72 -10.37 8.01
C ASP A 255 -15.96 -10.16 9.53
N LEU A 256 -15.95 -8.90 9.96
CA LEU A 256 -16.13 -8.52 11.37
C LEU A 256 -17.61 -8.28 11.69
N ASP A 257 -17.98 -8.47 12.96
CA ASP A 257 -19.25 -7.96 13.44
C ASP A 257 -19.24 -6.42 13.59
N ALA A 258 -20.43 -5.84 13.72
CA ALA A 258 -20.57 -4.39 13.73
C ALA A 258 -19.88 -3.71 14.92
N ASP A 259 -19.79 -4.36 16.07
CA ASP A 259 -19.16 -3.78 17.27
C ASP A 259 -17.64 -3.80 17.12
N ASP A 260 -17.08 -4.92 16.62
CA ASP A 260 -15.66 -5.08 16.35
C ASP A 260 -15.17 -4.15 15.23
N ALA A 261 -15.93 -4.01 14.15
CA ALA A 261 -15.61 -3.09 13.05
C ALA A 261 -15.65 -1.62 13.50
N ALA A 262 -16.64 -1.24 14.31
CA ALA A 262 -16.73 0.09 14.91
C ALA A 262 -15.54 0.38 15.84
N ALA A 263 -15.10 -0.63 16.61
CA ALA A 263 -13.93 -0.49 17.48
C ALA A 263 -12.63 -0.33 16.68
N LEU A 264 -12.43 -1.16 15.66
CA LEU A 264 -11.27 -1.07 14.78
C LEU A 264 -11.23 0.28 14.06
N TYR A 265 -12.33 0.71 13.46
CA TYR A 265 -12.44 2.01 12.79
C TYR A 265 -12.09 3.16 13.73
N THR A 266 -12.60 3.12 14.97
CA THR A 266 -12.29 4.15 15.97
C THR A 266 -10.80 4.17 16.32
N LEU A 267 -10.18 3.00 16.50
CA LEU A 267 -8.74 2.89 16.80
C LEU A 267 -7.89 3.42 15.65
N ILE A 268 -8.24 3.14 14.39
CA ILE A 268 -7.60 3.69 13.20
C ILE A 268 -7.69 5.22 13.19
N LYS A 269 -8.88 5.79 13.45
CA LYS A 269 -9.04 7.26 13.50
C LYS A 269 -8.26 7.91 14.65
N LEU A 270 -8.13 7.24 15.80
CA LEU A 270 -7.28 7.72 16.89
C LEU A 270 -5.79 7.65 16.53
N TYR A 271 -5.36 6.61 15.81
CA TYR A 271 -4.02 6.50 15.27
C TYR A 271 -3.72 7.61 14.24
N GLU A 272 -4.60 7.83 13.27
CA GLU A 272 -4.47 8.88 12.24
C GLU A 272 -4.31 10.27 12.88
N GLN A 273 -5.03 10.55 13.96
CA GLN A 273 -4.89 11.79 14.73
C GLN A 273 -3.49 11.94 15.34
N ILE A 274 -2.92 10.87 15.88
CA ILE A 274 -1.56 10.87 16.44
C ILE A 274 -0.53 11.03 15.31
N SER A 275 -0.73 10.36 14.18
CA SER A 275 0.14 10.46 13.01
C SER A 275 0.19 11.90 12.48
N LEU A 276 -0.97 12.52 12.27
CA LEU A 276 -1.07 13.91 11.81
C LEU A 276 -0.39 14.90 12.77
N LEU A 277 -0.50 14.67 14.08
CA LEU A 277 0.18 15.52 15.06
C LEU A 277 1.71 15.38 14.97
N LEU A 278 2.22 14.18 14.74
CA LEU A 278 3.66 13.92 14.54
C LEU A 278 4.20 14.53 13.26
N ASP A 279 3.40 14.66 12.21
CA ASP A 279 3.83 15.35 10.98
C ASP A 279 3.92 16.87 11.18
N VAL A 280 3.03 17.44 12.00
CA VAL A 280 2.97 18.89 12.24
C VAL A 280 3.99 19.35 13.29
N ALA A 281 4.35 18.49 14.25
CA ALA A 281 5.29 18.79 15.32
C ALA A 281 6.62 18.07 15.11
N ASP A 282 7.75 18.73 15.38
CA ASP A 282 9.04 18.03 15.48
C ASP A 282 8.88 16.95 16.58
N ALA A 283 9.09 15.67 16.27
CA ALA A 283 8.69 14.52 17.14
C ALA A 283 9.20 14.62 18.59
N ALA A 284 10.21 15.46 18.85
CA ALA A 284 10.73 15.77 20.18
C ALA A 284 9.85 16.68 21.05
N GLU A 285 8.83 17.37 20.49
CA GLU A 285 7.93 18.28 21.20
C GLU A 285 6.58 17.65 21.61
N LEU A 286 6.25 16.46 21.10
CA LEU A 286 5.02 15.74 21.44
C LEU A 286 5.24 14.85 22.68
N THR A 287 4.72 15.29 23.82
CA THR A 287 4.67 14.51 25.06
C THR A 287 3.25 13.99 25.31
N GLU A 288 3.09 13.04 26.26
CA GLU A 288 1.78 12.65 26.83
C GLU A 288 0.91 13.88 27.19
N ASP A 289 1.53 14.98 27.62
CA ASP A 289 0.85 16.24 27.99
C ASP A 289 0.34 17.05 26.76
N ALA A 290 0.95 16.91 25.58
CA ALA A 290 0.56 17.62 24.36
C ALA A 290 -0.66 16.95 23.67
N LEU A 291 -0.72 15.61 23.70
CA LEU A 291 -1.91 14.84 23.30
C LEU A 291 -3.04 14.92 24.32
N ALA A 292 -2.72 15.38 25.54
CA ALA A 292 -3.66 15.66 26.60
C ALA A 292 -4.11 17.13 26.62
N ASP A 293 -3.89 17.93 25.56
CA ASP A 293 -4.29 19.34 25.51
C ASP A 293 -5.75 19.51 25.98
N GLU A 294 -5.87 19.95 27.25
CA GLU A 294 -7.11 20.12 27.98
C GLU A 294 -7.93 21.31 27.45
N ASP A 295 -7.39 22.07 26.47
CA ASP A 295 -8.05 23.24 25.88
C ASP A 295 -9.08 22.91 24.79
N THR A 296 -9.26 21.63 24.41
CA THR A 296 -10.55 21.20 23.83
C THR A 296 -11.53 20.92 24.96
N PRO A 297 -12.62 21.70 25.12
CA PRO A 297 -13.56 21.48 26.19
C PRO A 297 -14.26 20.13 26.01
N LYS A 298 -13.75 19.09 26.70
CA LYS A 298 -14.44 17.80 26.83
C LYS A 298 -15.68 18.05 27.70
N PRO A 299 -16.89 17.74 27.22
CA PRO A 299 -18.07 17.82 28.07
C PRO A 299 -17.88 16.90 29.28
N ASP A 300 -18.12 17.43 30.49
CA ASP A 300 -18.03 16.66 31.74
C ASP A 300 -18.79 15.32 31.61
N GLY A 301 -18.06 14.21 31.64
CA GLY A 301 -18.62 12.85 31.55
C GLY A 301 -18.55 12.16 30.18
N ALA A 302 -17.83 12.70 29.19
CA ALA A 302 -17.53 11.97 27.96
C ALA A 302 -16.64 10.74 28.25
N PRO A 303 -16.92 9.56 27.65
CA PRO A 303 -16.10 8.36 27.83
C PRO A 303 -14.68 8.58 27.28
N ASP A 304 -13.69 7.98 27.94
CA ASP A 304 -12.32 7.93 27.44
C ASP A 304 -12.27 6.92 26.29
N LEU A 305 -12.37 7.43 25.05
CA LEU A 305 -12.42 6.61 23.84
C LEU A 305 -11.24 5.63 23.72
N PHE A 306 -10.05 6.04 24.19
CA PHE A 306 -8.88 5.16 24.25
C PHE A 306 -9.11 3.97 25.19
N ALA A 307 -9.73 4.19 26.35
CA ALA A 307 -10.02 3.13 27.30
C ALA A 307 -11.14 2.19 26.83
N GLU A 308 -12.18 2.75 26.21
CA GLU A 308 -13.36 2.02 25.73
C GLU A 308 -13.00 1.12 24.53
N PHE A 309 -12.47 1.71 23.46
CA PHE A 309 -12.18 0.97 22.24
C PHE A 309 -10.85 0.22 22.31
N GLY A 310 -9.88 0.71 23.09
CA GLY A 310 -8.63 -0.02 23.33
C GLY A 310 -8.83 -1.35 24.05
N ALA A 311 -9.95 -1.56 24.73
CA ALA A 311 -10.29 -2.86 25.31
C ALA A 311 -10.50 -3.95 24.24
N ALA A 312 -10.90 -3.57 23.02
CA ALA A 312 -11.13 -4.49 21.91
C ALA A 312 -9.84 -5.19 21.46
N LEU A 313 -8.67 -4.57 21.68
CA LEU A 313 -7.36 -5.18 21.41
C LEU A 313 -7.03 -6.39 22.30
N ALA A 314 -7.88 -6.71 23.27
CA ALA A 314 -7.83 -8.02 23.93
C ALA A 314 -8.10 -9.17 22.94
N ASP A 315 -8.80 -8.90 21.83
CA ASP A 315 -8.86 -9.79 20.67
C ASP A 315 -7.59 -9.62 19.81
N PRO A 316 -6.77 -10.68 19.62
CA PRO A 316 -5.62 -10.65 18.74
C PRO A 316 -5.93 -10.28 17.29
N LEU A 317 -7.09 -10.67 16.76
CA LEU A 317 -7.47 -10.35 15.38
C LEU A 317 -7.55 -8.83 15.18
N LEU A 318 -8.19 -8.12 16.11
CA LEU A 318 -8.33 -6.65 16.01
C LEU A 318 -6.99 -5.93 16.17
N ALA A 319 -6.06 -6.47 16.96
CA ALA A 319 -4.70 -5.92 17.04
C ALA A 319 -3.93 -6.10 15.73
N GLU A 320 -4.01 -7.28 15.12
CA GLU A 320 -3.40 -7.57 13.82
C GLU A 320 -3.99 -6.70 12.71
N LEU A 321 -5.32 -6.59 12.63
CA LEU A 321 -6.00 -5.73 11.65
C LEU A 321 -5.69 -4.25 11.85
N LEU A 322 -5.51 -3.78 13.09
CA LEU A 322 -5.09 -2.40 13.34
C LEU A 322 -3.72 -2.10 12.70
N VAL A 323 -2.77 -3.04 12.75
CA VAL A 323 -1.47 -2.89 12.07
C VAL A 323 -1.66 -2.88 10.56
N GLY A 324 -2.44 -3.83 10.03
CA GLY A 324 -2.73 -3.96 8.59
C GLY A 324 -3.44 -2.76 7.97
N GLU A 325 -4.30 -2.09 8.74
CA GLU A 325 -5.04 -0.90 8.31
C GLU A 325 -4.30 0.42 8.59
N THR A 326 -3.11 0.38 9.21
CA THR A 326 -2.33 1.57 9.54
C THR A 326 -0.95 1.54 8.91
N ILE A 327 0.05 1.01 9.61
CA ILE A 327 1.46 1.10 9.21
C ILE A 327 1.80 0.22 8.00
N ASP A 328 1.00 -0.80 7.69
CA ASP A 328 1.21 -1.61 6.48
C ASP A 328 0.75 -0.87 5.21
N LYS A 329 0.00 0.24 5.36
CA LYS A 329 -0.42 1.14 4.27
C LYS A 329 0.36 2.46 4.24
N ASP A 330 1.18 2.73 5.27
CA ASP A 330 1.96 3.96 5.41
C ASP A 330 3.31 3.67 6.11
N ASP A 331 4.37 3.59 5.29
CA ASP A 331 5.74 3.30 5.73
C ASP A 331 6.30 4.29 6.77
N LYS A 332 5.70 5.48 6.92
CA LYS A 332 6.13 6.49 7.89
C LYS A 332 5.46 6.33 9.27
N GLY A 333 4.52 5.39 9.38
CA GLY A 333 3.64 5.24 10.54
C GLY A 333 4.25 4.63 11.80
N ALA A 334 5.46 4.07 11.75
CA ALA A 334 6.04 3.33 12.88
C ALA A 334 6.21 4.19 14.16
N ALA A 335 6.63 5.45 14.02
CA ALA A 335 6.75 6.36 15.16
C ALA A 335 5.37 6.68 15.78
N ALA A 336 4.36 6.90 14.94
CA ALA A 336 2.99 7.13 15.36
C ALA A 336 2.42 5.91 16.09
N LEU A 337 2.68 4.70 15.61
CA LEU A 337 2.20 3.48 16.24
C LEU A 337 2.83 3.27 17.62
N CYS A 338 4.13 3.56 17.76
CA CYS A 338 4.80 3.49 19.05
C CYS A 338 4.17 4.45 20.06
N LEU A 339 3.97 5.72 19.68
CA LEU A 339 3.34 6.72 20.54
C LEU A 339 1.88 6.37 20.87
N PHE A 340 1.12 5.90 19.88
CA PHE A 340 -0.24 5.41 20.05
C PHE A 340 -0.32 4.30 21.10
N ALA A 341 0.52 3.28 20.99
CA ALA A 341 0.56 2.18 21.92
C ALA A 341 0.97 2.60 23.34
N GLU A 342 1.90 3.56 23.47
CA GLU A 342 2.30 4.14 24.77
C GLU A 342 1.17 4.90 25.44
N VAL A 343 0.41 5.71 24.69
CA VAL A 343 -0.75 6.46 25.19
C VAL A 343 -1.90 5.52 25.58
N LEU A 344 -2.04 4.40 24.87
CA LEU A 344 -3.11 3.43 25.06
C LEU A 344 -2.89 2.52 26.29
N GLU A 345 -1.67 2.03 26.50
CA GLU A 345 -1.32 1.06 27.55
C GLU A 345 -1.81 1.41 28.99
N PRO A 346 -1.71 2.67 29.47
CA PRO A 346 -2.18 3.01 30.82
C PRO A 346 -3.70 3.07 30.94
N LYS A 347 -4.44 3.21 29.83
CA LYS A 347 -5.90 3.43 29.77
C LYS A 347 -6.69 2.14 29.57
N VAL A 348 -6.09 1.13 28.96
CA VAL A 348 -6.77 -0.13 28.62
C VAL A 348 -6.81 -1.15 29.77
N PRO A 349 -7.78 -2.08 29.77
CA PRO A 349 -7.83 -3.17 30.75
C PRO A 349 -6.60 -4.09 30.63
N PRO A 350 -6.24 -4.83 31.72
CA PRO A 350 -5.08 -5.72 31.71
C PRO A 350 -5.03 -6.72 30.56
N SER A 351 -6.18 -7.20 30.07
CA SER A 351 -6.27 -8.14 28.94
C SER A 351 -5.84 -7.55 27.60
N ALA A 352 -5.91 -6.22 27.42
CA ALA A 352 -5.53 -5.54 26.19
C ALA A 352 -4.12 -4.92 26.25
N LYS A 353 -3.49 -4.87 27.42
CA LYS A 353 -2.14 -4.30 27.57
C LYS A 353 -1.07 -5.10 26.82
N VAL A 354 -1.27 -6.42 26.69
CA VAL A 354 -0.38 -7.28 25.90
C VAL A 354 -0.32 -6.85 24.44
N ALA A 355 -1.46 -6.43 23.86
CA ALA A 355 -1.51 -5.90 22.50
C ALA A 355 -0.72 -4.60 22.37
N CYS A 356 -0.81 -3.69 23.36
CA CYS A 356 -0.01 -2.45 23.35
C CYS A 356 1.50 -2.73 23.32
N ARG A 357 1.96 -3.74 24.08
CA ARG A 357 3.37 -4.17 24.06
C ARG A 357 3.76 -4.78 22.71
N TRP A 358 2.86 -5.57 22.12
CA TRP A 358 3.07 -6.12 20.79
C TRP A 358 3.12 -5.03 19.70
N LEU A 359 2.20 -4.06 19.69
CA LEU A 359 2.20 -2.92 18.76
C LEU A 359 3.52 -2.13 18.81
N ARG A 360 4.06 -1.91 20.02
CA ARG A 360 5.38 -1.30 20.19
C ARG A 360 6.49 -2.16 19.60
N ALA A 361 6.43 -3.48 19.77
CA ALA A 361 7.40 -4.38 19.17
C ALA A 361 7.38 -4.32 17.64
N VAL A 362 6.19 -4.28 17.04
CA VAL A 362 6.02 -4.11 15.59
C VAL A 362 6.64 -2.79 15.12
N ALA A 363 6.30 -1.69 15.78
CA ALA A 363 6.88 -0.37 15.47
C ALA A 363 8.41 -0.35 15.58
N LEU A 364 8.97 -0.93 16.66
CA LEU A 364 10.41 -1.02 16.87
C LEU A 364 11.12 -1.88 15.82
N GLU A 365 10.47 -2.97 15.38
CA GLU A 365 11.00 -3.82 14.33
C GLU A 365 11.04 -3.07 12.98
N ARG A 366 10.01 -2.29 12.65
CA ARG A 366 9.95 -1.49 11.41
C ARG A 366 11.05 -0.43 11.32
N ILE A 367 11.44 0.16 12.46
CA ILE A 367 12.57 1.11 12.50
C ILE A 367 13.94 0.44 12.70
N GLY A 368 14.01 -0.90 12.61
CA GLY A 368 15.26 -1.66 12.70
C GLY A 368 15.79 -1.94 14.11
N GLU A 369 15.07 -1.55 15.17
CA GLU A 369 15.49 -1.71 16.58
C GLU A 369 15.13 -3.09 17.14
N ILE A 370 15.65 -4.16 16.52
CA ILE A 370 15.22 -5.54 16.79
C ILE A 370 15.44 -5.98 18.25
N ASP A 371 16.51 -5.53 18.89
CA ASP A 371 16.80 -5.86 20.30
C ASP A 371 15.78 -5.21 21.24
N ALA A 372 15.23 -4.04 20.86
CA ALA A 372 14.17 -3.37 21.59
C ALA A 372 12.82 -4.04 21.35
N ALA A 373 12.51 -4.38 20.10
CA ALA A 373 11.33 -5.15 19.75
C ALA A 373 11.25 -6.47 20.53
N GLU A 374 12.36 -7.21 20.63
CA GLU A 374 12.40 -8.45 21.43
C GLU A 374 12.05 -8.21 22.90
N ARG A 375 12.54 -7.13 23.51
CA ARG A 375 12.24 -6.82 24.91
C ARG A 375 10.75 -6.59 25.13
N GLU A 376 10.10 -5.88 24.21
CA GLU A 376 8.66 -5.66 24.25
C GLU A 376 7.88 -6.97 24.05
N LEU A 377 8.31 -7.84 23.12
CA LEU A 377 7.70 -9.17 22.92
C LEU A 377 7.85 -10.08 24.16
N LEU A 378 9.01 -10.08 24.81
CA LEU A 378 9.24 -10.85 26.03
C LEU A 378 8.41 -10.32 27.20
N ALA A 379 8.27 -8.99 27.31
CA ALA A 379 7.38 -8.37 28.30
C ALA A 379 5.92 -8.75 28.03
N ALA A 380 5.50 -8.76 26.76
CA ALA A 380 4.18 -9.20 26.33
C ALA A 380 3.93 -10.69 26.68
N GLU A 381 4.88 -11.59 26.40
CA GLU A 381 4.80 -13.03 26.76
C GLU A 381 4.71 -13.22 28.30
N GLU A 382 5.36 -12.37 29.11
CA GLU A 382 5.25 -12.42 30.56
C GLU A 382 3.87 -11.97 31.06
N MET A 383 3.24 -11.02 30.37
CA MET A 383 1.93 -10.48 30.72
C MET A 383 0.80 -11.45 30.38
N ASP A 384 0.80 -11.99 29.17
CA ASP A 384 -0.13 -13.03 28.72
C ASP A 384 0.63 -14.09 27.91
N PRO A 385 0.90 -15.27 28.51
CA PRO A 385 1.62 -16.34 27.85
C PRO A 385 0.88 -17.02 26.69
N ASP A 386 -0.42 -16.77 26.54
CA ASP A 386 -1.28 -17.45 25.56
C ASP A 386 -1.77 -16.50 24.46
N TYR A 387 -1.45 -15.20 24.53
CA TYR A 387 -1.73 -14.25 23.46
C TYR A 387 -0.82 -14.52 22.24
N PRO A 388 -1.36 -14.80 21.04
CA PRO A 388 -0.60 -15.41 19.95
C PRO A 388 0.44 -14.49 19.29
N LEU A 389 0.13 -13.20 19.10
CA LEU A 389 0.98 -12.31 18.28
C LEU A 389 2.43 -12.14 18.81
N PRO A 390 2.67 -11.93 20.12
CA PRO A 390 4.02 -11.95 20.69
C PRO A 390 4.76 -13.27 20.47
N LEU A 391 4.05 -14.40 20.54
CA LEU A 391 4.63 -15.73 20.38
C LEU A 391 5.09 -15.96 18.95
N LEU A 392 4.34 -15.48 17.95
CA LEU A 392 4.73 -15.51 16.53
C LEU A 392 6.01 -14.71 16.30
N GLY A 393 6.09 -13.48 16.83
CA GLY A 393 7.30 -12.64 16.75
C GLY A 393 8.51 -13.28 17.43
N LEU A 394 8.34 -13.83 18.63
CA LEU A 394 9.40 -14.56 19.34
C LEU A 394 9.81 -15.85 18.62
N ALA A 395 8.89 -16.53 17.93
CA ALA A 395 9.21 -17.71 17.14
C ALA A 395 10.10 -17.37 15.95
N ARG A 396 9.87 -16.22 15.30
CA ARG A 396 10.72 -15.70 14.23
C ARG A 396 12.11 -15.33 14.76
N ILE A 397 12.20 -14.64 15.89
CA ILE A 397 13.49 -14.35 16.55
C ILE A 397 14.23 -15.65 16.93
N ALA A 398 13.51 -16.68 17.42
CA ALA A 398 14.09 -18.00 17.67
C ALA A 398 14.59 -18.67 16.38
N SER A 399 13.85 -18.51 15.28
CA SER A 399 14.26 -18.94 13.94
C SER A 399 15.58 -18.29 13.54
N ASP A 400 15.71 -16.97 13.68
CA ASP A 400 16.93 -16.24 13.35
C ASP A 400 18.14 -16.76 14.12
N ARG A 401 17.96 -17.06 15.41
CA ARG A 401 19.01 -17.64 16.28
C ARG A 401 19.36 -19.09 15.97
N GLY A 402 18.65 -19.72 15.04
CA GLY A 402 18.81 -21.13 14.70
C GLY A 402 18.27 -22.07 15.78
N ASP A 403 17.27 -21.64 16.55
CA ASP A 403 16.63 -22.41 17.62
C ASP A 403 15.24 -22.92 17.18
N ALA A 404 15.26 -23.98 16.37
CA ALA A 404 14.03 -24.59 15.84
C ALA A 404 13.12 -25.15 16.94
N GLU A 405 13.67 -25.66 18.04
CA GLU A 405 12.87 -26.21 19.15
C GLU A 405 12.10 -25.10 19.88
N ARG A 406 12.76 -23.97 20.19
CA ARG A 406 12.07 -22.83 20.80
C ARG A 406 11.03 -22.24 19.85
N GLY A 407 11.37 -22.07 18.58
CA GLY A 407 10.45 -21.55 17.57
C GLY A 407 9.18 -22.41 17.42
N LEU A 408 9.33 -23.73 17.25
CA LEU A 408 8.20 -24.67 17.18
C LEU A 408 7.36 -24.68 18.47
N ALA A 409 8.01 -24.61 19.64
CA ALA A 409 7.27 -24.57 20.90
C ALA A 409 6.44 -23.29 21.06
N LEU A 410 6.92 -22.16 20.53
CA LEU A 410 6.19 -20.90 20.49
C LEU A 410 5.04 -20.94 19.49
N LEU A 411 5.27 -21.42 18.27
CA LEU A 411 4.25 -21.56 17.22
C LEU A 411 3.10 -22.46 17.66
N HIS A 412 3.40 -23.61 18.27
CA HIS A 412 2.36 -24.50 18.80
C HIS A 412 1.54 -23.86 19.93
N ARG A 413 2.16 -22.99 20.75
CA ARG A 413 1.45 -22.25 21.80
C ARG A 413 0.58 -21.13 21.22
N ALA A 414 1.07 -20.47 20.17
CA ALA A 414 0.31 -19.48 19.42
C ALA A 414 -0.89 -20.08 18.67
N GLY A 415 -0.96 -21.41 18.55
CA GLY A 415 -2.00 -22.08 17.77
C GLY A 415 -1.77 -22.01 16.26
N ALA A 416 -0.52 -21.81 15.82
CA ALA A 416 -0.18 -21.80 14.40
C ALA A 416 -0.60 -23.11 13.72
N ASP A 417 -1.16 -23.01 12.52
CA ASP A 417 -1.56 -24.16 11.71
C ASP A 417 -0.35 -25.05 11.40
N PRO A 418 -0.50 -26.40 11.34
CA PRO A 418 0.56 -27.29 10.88
C PRO A 418 1.19 -26.90 9.53
N ASP A 419 0.40 -26.32 8.63
CA ASP A 419 0.83 -25.90 7.29
C ASP A 419 1.39 -24.45 7.29
N HIS A 420 1.51 -23.81 8.47
CA HIS A 420 2.12 -22.49 8.58
C HIS A 420 3.58 -22.52 8.07
N PRO A 421 4.01 -21.61 7.16
CA PRO A 421 5.32 -21.69 6.50
C PRO A 421 6.51 -21.78 7.46
N LEU A 422 6.47 -21.03 8.57
CA LEU A 422 7.51 -21.12 9.59
C LEU A 422 7.51 -22.46 10.35
N VAL A 423 6.37 -23.11 10.55
CA VAL A 423 6.30 -24.45 11.17
C VAL A 423 7.03 -25.45 10.27
N GLU A 424 6.65 -25.54 8.99
CA GLU A 424 7.30 -26.43 8.02
C GLU A 424 8.81 -26.20 7.93
N LEU A 425 9.22 -24.92 7.88
CA LEU A 425 10.62 -24.53 7.81
C LEU A 425 11.38 -25.03 9.04
N LEU A 426 10.86 -24.80 10.25
CA LEU A 426 11.54 -25.21 11.48
C LEU A 426 11.53 -26.73 11.67
N GLU A 427 10.48 -27.44 11.26
CA GLU A 427 10.44 -28.90 11.30
C GLU A 427 11.51 -29.52 10.40
N ARG A 428 11.69 -28.99 9.18
CA ARG A 428 12.74 -29.42 8.25
C ARG A 428 14.14 -29.27 8.83
N HIS A 429 14.35 -28.23 9.64
CA HIS A 429 15.66 -27.90 10.22
C HIS A 429 15.83 -28.36 11.68
N ARG A 430 14.89 -29.15 12.18
CA ARG A 430 14.95 -29.71 13.53
C ARG A 430 16.06 -30.76 13.65
N ALA A 431 17.06 -30.48 14.47
CA ALA A 431 18.17 -31.40 14.69
C ALA A 431 17.75 -32.61 15.55
N ALA A 432 18.00 -33.82 15.04
CA ALA A 432 17.78 -35.04 15.81
C ALA A 432 18.91 -35.28 16.83
N PRO A 433 18.58 -35.75 18.05
CA PRO A 433 19.58 -36.20 18.99
C PRO A 433 20.47 -37.28 18.38
N ARG A 434 21.78 -37.18 18.64
CA ARG A 434 22.75 -38.17 18.21
C ARG A 434 22.48 -39.51 18.89
N SER A 435 22.23 -40.54 18.09
CA SER A 435 22.05 -41.91 18.58
C SER A 435 23.37 -42.62 18.92
N ASP A 436 24.50 -42.11 18.44
CA ASP A 436 25.83 -42.70 18.61
C ASP A 436 26.55 -42.25 19.89
N VAL A 437 26.01 -41.27 20.64
CA VAL A 437 26.55 -40.81 21.92
C VAL A 437 25.56 -41.11 23.05
N GLY A 438 25.97 -41.92 24.02
CA GLY A 438 25.14 -42.25 25.18
C GLY A 438 24.83 -41.01 26.03
N ARG A 439 23.58 -40.86 26.52
CA ARG A 439 23.11 -39.71 27.31
C ARG A 439 24.05 -39.25 28.44
N ASN A 440 24.76 -40.17 29.10
CA ASN A 440 25.69 -39.87 30.19
C ASN A 440 27.18 -39.85 29.79
N GLU A 441 27.50 -40.11 28.52
CA GLU A 441 28.87 -40.10 27.98
C GLU A 441 29.39 -38.67 27.82
N LEU A 442 30.71 -38.53 27.60
CA LEU A 442 31.30 -37.23 27.32
C LEU A 442 30.79 -36.72 25.96
N CYS A 443 30.48 -35.42 25.91
CA CYS A 443 29.96 -34.80 24.70
C CYS A 443 30.99 -34.78 23.57
N TRP A 444 30.54 -34.98 22.34
CA TRP A 444 31.35 -35.01 21.12
C TRP A 444 32.09 -33.69 20.84
N CYS A 445 31.58 -32.56 21.36
CA CYS A 445 32.18 -31.23 21.18
C CYS A 445 33.51 -31.01 21.93
N GLY A 446 33.96 -31.98 22.73
CA GLY A 446 35.22 -31.87 23.47
C GLY A 446 35.16 -30.99 24.74
N SER A 447 33.97 -30.52 25.14
CA SER A 447 33.80 -29.66 26.34
C SER A 447 34.10 -30.36 27.68
N GLY A 448 34.26 -31.68 27.68
CA GLY A 448 34.40 -32.50 28.88
C GLY A 448 33.12 -32.64 29.72
N ARG A 449 32.00 -32.05 29.30
CA ARG A 449 30.68 -32.20 29.95
C ARG A 449 29.98 -33.47 29.46
N LYS A 450 29.07 -34.02 30.27
CA LYS A 450 28.18 -35.11 29.83
C LYS A 450 27.28 -34.62 28.69
N TYR A 451 26.99 -35.46 27.70
CA TYR A 451 26.15 -35.12 26.55
C TYR A 451 24.81 -34.51 26.95
N LYS A 452 24.10 -35.11 27.93
CA LYS A 452 22.85 -34.56 28.50
C LYS A 452 22.93 -33.17 29.17
N LYS A 453 24.13 -32.69 29.44
CA LYS A 453 24.40 -31.39 30.08
C LYS A 453 25.15 -30.46 29.12
N CYS A 454 25.27 -30.84 27.85
CA CYS A 454 26.04 -30.09 26.87
C CYS A 454 25.23 -29.85 25.60
N HIS A 455 25.06 -30.87 24.73
CA HIS A 455 24.42 -30.69 23.42
C HIS A 455 23.12 -31.48 23.25
N LEU A 456 22.74 -32.37 24.17
CA LEU A 456 21.48 -33.11 24.04
C LEU A 456 20.28 -32.17 24.12
N GLY A 457 19.55 -32.00 23.02
CA GLY A 457 18.46 -31.02 22.88
C GLY A 457 18.95 -29.62 22.47
N SER A 458 20.20 -29.49 22.04
CA SER A 458 20.79 -28.24 21.52
C SER A 458 21.72 -28.54 20.34
N GLU A 459 21.48 -29.65 19.66
CA GLU A 459 22.15 -29.98 18.41
C GLU A 459 21.77 -28.96 17.33
N ARG A 460 22.71 -28.67 16.44
CA ARG A 460 22.48 -27.87 15.25
C ARG A 460 22.85 -28.68 14.03
N LEU A 461 22.10 -28.49 12.96
CA LEU A 461 22.46 -29.05 11.66
C LEU A 461 23.78 -28.40 11.17
N PRO A 462 24.59 -29.11 10.37
CA PRO A 462 25.74 -28.52 9.69
C PRO A 462 25.36 -27.25 8.92
N LEU A 463 26.27 -26.29 8.79
CA LEU A 463 26.00 -25.02 8.08
C LEU A 463 25.43 -25.24 6.68
N ALA A 464 25.93 -26.26 5.96
CA ALA A 464 25.44 -26.59 4.62
C ALA A 464 23.98 -27.08 4.57
N GLU A 465 23.44 -27.57 5.68
CA GLU A 465 22.03 -27.96 5.82
C GLU A 465 21.18 -26.81 6.36
N ARG A 466 21.79 -25.71 6.82
CA ARG A 466 21.10 -24.49 7.29
C ARG A 466 21.11 -23.36 6.26
N ALA A 467 21.82 -23.49 5.15
CA ALA A 467 21.89 -22.44 4.14
C ALA A 467 20.50 -22.09 3.57
N ASP A 468 19.69 -23.09 3.25
CA ASP A 468 18.31 -22.88 2.78
C ASP A 468 17.45 -22.18 3.86
N TRP A 469 17.70 -22.47 5.14
CA TRP A 469 17.05 -21.76 6.25
C TRP A 469 17.51 -20.31 6.36
N LEU A 470 18.80 -20.04 6.24
CA LEU A 470 19.35 -18.67 6.22
C LEU A 470 18.73 -17.85 5.09
N TYR A 471 18.62 -18.44 3.90
CA TYR A 471 17.96 -17.80 2.76
C TYR A 471 16.47 -17.54 3.04
N ALA A 472 15.76 -18.52 3.62
CA ALA A 472 14.36 -18.37 4.01
C ALA A 472 14.15 -17.27 5.08
N LYS A 473 15.09 -17.05 6.01
CA LYS A 473 15.03 -15.94 6.98
C LYS A 473 15.07 -14.58 6.28
N ALA A 474 15.91 -14.46 5.25
CA ALA A 474 15.99 -13.23 4.46
C ALA A 474 14.71 -13.00 3.64
N ILE A 475 14.14 -14.05 3.03
CA ILE A 475 12.82 -13.96 2.36
C ILE A 475 11.74 -13.51 3.35
N GLN A 476 11.68 -14.12 4.53
CA GLN A 476 10.74 -13.72 5.59
C GLN A 476 10.97 -12.29 6.08
N HIS A 477 12.18 -11.75 5.94
CA HIS A 477 12.43 -10.34 6.21
C HIS A 477 11.85 -9.46 5.12
N ALA A 478 12.15 -9.73 3.85
CA ALA A 478 11.59 -8.98 2.73
C ALA A 478 10.05 -8.99 2.72
N LEU A 479 9.41 -10.14 2.99
CA LEU A 479 7.94 -10.24 3.00
C LEU A 479 7.25 -9.50 4.16
N GLN A 480 7.98 -9.10 5.22
CA GLN A 480 7.38 -8.48 6.42
C GLN A 480 7.92 -7.07 6.70
N ALA A 481 8.91 -6.61 5.95
CA ALA A 481 9.45 -5.25 6.02
C ALA A 481 8.87 -4.40 4.86
N ASP A 482 9.34 -3.16 4.71
CA ASP A 482 8.90 -2.18 3.70
C ASP A 482 9.35 -2.53 2.25
N TRP A 483 9.24 -3.81 1.86
CA TRP A 483 9.60 -4.28 0.51
C TRP A 483 8.39 -4.73 -0.32
N GLY A 484 7.17 -4.57 0.22
CA GLY A 484 5.92 -4.99 -0.42
C GLY A 484 5.71 -4.36 -1.79
N ASP A 485 5.88 -3.05 -1.90
CA ASP A 485 5.72 -2.31 -3.16
C ASP A 485 6.72 -2.75 -4.22
N LEU A 486 8.00 -2.90 -3.85
CA LEU A 486 9.01 -3.37 -4.79
C LEU A 486 8.78 -4.83 -5.19
N LEU A 487 8.32 -5.68 -4.27
CA LEU A 487 7.91 -7.05 -4.58
C LEU A 487 6.75 -7.07 -5.57
N ALA A 488 5.75 -6.21 -5.37
CA ALA A 488 4.60 -6.08 -6.27
C ALA A 488 5.02 -5.58 -7.66
N GLU A 489 5.85 -4.52 -7.74
CA GLU A 489 6.35 -3.97 -8.99
C GLU A 489 7.18 -5.00 -9.79
N VAL A 490 8.07 -5.70 -9.12
CA VAL A 490 8.92 -6.73 -9.75
C VAL A 490 8.08 -7.96 -10.14
N SER A 491 7.08 -8.35 -9.34
CA SER A 491 6.15 -9.44 -9.69
C SER A 491 5.30 -9.09 -10.90
N TYR A 492 4.78 -7.86 -10.97
CA TYR A 492 4.02 -7.37 -12.12
C TYR A 492 4.82 -7.49 -13.42
N GLU A 493 6.09 -7.07 -13.42
CA GLU A 493 6.93 -7.21 -14.60
C GLU A 493 7.26 -8.66 -14.95
N ARG A 494 7.38 -9.55 -13.95
CA ARG A 494 7.61 -10.98 -14.17
C ARG A 494 6.43 -11.65 -14.87
N HIS A 495 5.21 -11.30 -14.46
CA HIS A 495 3.96 -11.94 -14.89
C HIS A 495 3.16 -11.08 -15.88
N ARG A 496 3.74 -10.00 -16.43
CA ARG A 496 3.08 -9.05 -17.34
C ARG A 496 2.34 -9.70 -18.53
N ASP A 497 2.77 -10.90 -18.94
CA ASP A 497 2.22 -11.66 -20.06
C ASP A 497 1.59 -13.03 -19.63
N ASP A 498 1.43 -13.31 -18.32
CA ASP A 498 0.84 -14.55 -17.76
C ASP A 498 -0.35 -14.24 -16.85
N ASP A 499 -1.38 -15.10 -16.84
CA ASP A 499 -2.64 -14.88 -16.10
C ASP A 499 -2.66 -15.59 -14.72
N ASP A 500 -1.63 -16.39 -14.38
CA ASP A 500 -1.51 -17.13 -13.12
C ASP A 500 -0.52 -16.42 -12.16
N ASP A 501 -1.02 -15.70 -11.16
CA ASP A 501 -0.26 -14.78 -10.28
C ASP A 501 -0.03 -15.31 -8.84
N ASP A 502 -0.32 -16.60 -8.59
CA ASP A 502 -0.52 -17.11 -7.21
C ASP A 502 0.76 -17.63 -6.50
N ASP A 503 1.89 -17.84 -7.20
CA ASP A 503 3.13 -18.36 -6.59
C ASP A 503 4.24 -17.30 -6.51
N LEU A 504 4.88 -17.17 -5.33
CA LEU A 504 6.07 -16.33 -5.15
C LEU A 504 7.24 -16.81 -6.03
N ASP A 505 7.45 -16.15 -7.18
CA ASP A 505 8.49 -16.52 -8.13
C ASP A 505 9.90 -16.41 -7.49
N PRO A 506 10.73 -17.47 -7.55
CA PRO A 506 12.07 -17.47 -6.95
C PRO A 506 13.02 -16.38 -7.49
N LEU A 507 12.87 -15.98 -8.75
CA LEU A 507 13.63 -14.89 -9.36
C LEU A 507 13.23 -13.54 -8.78
N VAL A 508 11.93 -13.29 -8.61
CA VAL A 508 11.40 -12.05 -8.02
C VAL A 508 11.97 -11.85 -6.62
N LEU A 509 11.85 -12.88 -5.77
CA LEU A 509 12.39 -12.85 -4.41
C LEU A 509 13.91 -12.60 -4.39
N ASP A 510 14.69 -13.27 -5.24
CA ASP A 510 16.14 -13.08 -5.26
C ASP A 510 16.56 -11.71 -5.78
N ALA A 511 15.86 -11.20 -6.79
CA ALA A 511 16.11 -9.87 -7.34
C ALA A 511 15.87 -8.81 -6.27
N VAL A 512 14.76 -8.87 -5.53
CA VAL A 512 14.50 -7.97 -4.40
C VAL A 512 15.56 -8.13 -3.30
N LEU A 513 15.93 -9.36 -2.96
CA LEU A 513 16.96 -9.62 -1.95
C LEU A 513 18.32 -8.99 -2.29
N PHE A 514 18.83 -9.17 -3.51
CA PHE A 514 20.20 -8.80 -3.83
C PHE A 514 20.34 -7.56 -4.70
N GLU A 515 19.53 -7.42 -5.75
CA GLU A 515 19.52 -6.23 -6.60
C GLU A 515 18.71 -5.08 -5.96
N GLY A 516 17.62 -5.40 -5.24
CA GLY A 516 16.84 -4.43 -4.47
C GLY A 516 17.49 -4.01 -3.14
N GLY A 517 18.25 -4.92 -2.51
CA GLY A 517 19.01 -4.63 -1.28
C GLY A 517 18.42 -5.20 0.01
N ALA A 518 17.28 -5.89 -0.05
CA ALA A 518 16.60 -6.42 1.14
C ALA A 518 17.45 -7.42 1.95
N PHE A 519 18.38 -8.14 1.29
CA PHE A 519 19.32 -9.03 1.98
C PHE A 519 20.36 -8.27 2.80
N ALA A 520 20.78 -7.09 2.34
CA ALA A 520 21.71 -6.24 3.08
C ALA A 520 21.03 -5.66 4.32
N GLU A 521 19.81 -5.15 4.17
CA GLU A 521 18.99 -4.66 5.28
C GLU A 521 18.69 -5.76 6.31
N PHE A 522 18.32 -6.97 5.85
CA PHE A 522 18.16 -8.14 6.72
C PHE A 522 19.37 -8.34 7.63
N LEU A 523 20.57 -8.19 7.08
CA LEU A 523 21.81 -8.37 7.82
C LEU A 523 22.12 -7.20 8.77
N GLU A 524 21.74 -5.99 8.40
CA GLU A 524 21.85 -4.79 9.24
C GLU A 524 20.92 -4.90 10.45
N VAL A 525 19.64 -5.18 10.21
CA VAL A 525 18.59 -5.22 11.23
C VAL A 525 18.70 -6.48 12.07
N ARG A 526 18.78 -7.67 11.45
CA ARG A 526 18.67 -8.96 12.15
C ARG A 526 19.98 -9.72 12.29
N GLY A 527 21.07 -9.24 11.69
CA GLY A 527 22.35 -9.96 11.68
C GLY A 527 22.94 -10.21 13.07
N SER A 528 22.60 -9.39 14.07
CA SER A 528 23.01 -9.60 15.48
C SER A 528 22.37 -10.84 16.12
N LEU A 529 21.21 -11.30 15.61
CA LEU A 529 20.51 -12.49 16.07
C LEU A 529 21.09 -13.77 15.50
N LEU A 530 21.72 -13.70 14.32
CA LEU A 530 22.19 -14.88 13.60
C LEU A 530 23.33 -15.60 14.34
N PRO A 531 23.41 -16.95 14.26
CA PRO A 531 24.63 -17.66 14.57
C PRO A 531 25.85 -17.09 13.82
N ASP A 532 27.00 -16.97 14.49
CA ASP A 532 28.22 -16.37 13.91
C ASP A 532 28.60 -16.95 12.54
N ASP A 533 28.37 -18.25 12.32
CA ASP A 533 28.70 -18.93 11.06
C ASP A 533 27.68 -18.64 9.94
N GLU A 534 26.40 -18.46 10.26
CA GLU A 534 25.38 -17.98 9.33
C GLU A 534 25.60 -16.52 8.97
N ARG A 535 25.91 -15.67 9.97
CA ARG A 535 26.22 -14.25 9.73
C ARG A 535 27.40 -14.09 8.77
N GLN A 536 28.49 -14.81 9.00
CA GLN A 536 29.65 -14.82 8.09
C GLN A 536 29.32 -15.35 6.69
N LEU A 537 28.43 -16.34 6.61
CA LEU A 537 27.96 -16.89 5.33
C LEU A 537 27.16 -15.84 4.54
N ALA A 538 26.25 -15.15 5.21
CA ALA A 538 25.44 -14.08 4.63
C ALA A 538 26.30 -12.88 4.20
N GLU A 539 27.25 -12.44 5.02
CA GLU A 539 28.24 -11.40 4.64
C GLU A 539 29.00 -11.79 3.37
N LYS A 540 29.32 -13.08 3.20
CA LYS A 540 29.95 -13.59 1.98
C LYS A 540 28.99 -13.58 0.80
N TRP A 541 27.72 -13.93 0.99
CA TRP A 541 26.72 -13.91 -0.08
C TRP A 541 26.51 -12.52 -0.68
N LEU A 542 26.57 -11.45 0.13
CA LEU A 542 26.53 -10.06 -0.33
C LEU A 542 27.66 -9.70 -1.31
N THR A 543 28.75 -10.45 -1.33
CA THR A 543 29.87 -10.21 -2.27
C THR A 543 29.71 -10.93 -3.61
N VAL A 544 28.68 -11.78 -3.75
CA VAL A 544 28.45 -12.59 -4.94
C VAL A 544 27.42 -11.92 -5.84
N GLN A 545 27.82 -11.61 -7.07
CA GLN A 545 26.93 -11.06 -8.09
C GLN A 545 26.26 -12.17 -8.90
N ARG A 546 25.05 -11.88 -9.42
CA ARG A 546 24.37 -12.69 -10.43
C ARG A 546 25.18 -12.72 -11.71
N SER A 547 25.19 -13.87 -12.39
CA SER A 547 25.98 -14.05 -13.61
C SER A 547 25.30 -14.97 -14.63
N VAL A 548 25.87 -14.99 -15.83
CA VAL A 548 25.48 -15.90 -16.91
C VAL A 548 26.47 -17.04 -16.94
N PHE A 549 25.97 -18.27 -16.82
CA PHE A 549 26.77 -19.47 -16.77
C PHE A 549 26.52 -20.37 -17.98
N GLU A 550 27.57 -21.00 -18.48
CA GLU A 550 27.45 -22.15 -19.39
C GLU A 550 27.58 -23.45 -18.60
N ILE A 551 26.67 -24.38 -18.85
CA ILE A 551 26.69 -25.70 -18.23
C ILE A 551 27.70 -26.57 -18.99
N GLU A 552 28.84 -26.88 -18.38
CA GLU A 552 29.87 -27.70 -19.01
C GLU A 552 29.58 -29.20 -18.83
N HIS A 553 29.17 -29.59 -17.62
CA HIS A 553 28.91 -30.99 -17.29
C HIS A 553 27.73 -31.14 -16.32
N VAL A 554 26.95 -32.20 -16.52
CA VAL A 554 25.82 -32.55 -15.65
C VAL A 554 26.09 -33.94 -15.08
N GLN A 555 26.06 -34.05 -13.75
CA GLN A 555 26.16 -35.30 -13.01
C GLN A 555 24.79 -35.61 -12.38
N PRO A 556 23.96 -36.47 -13.01
CA PRO A 556 22.60 -36.72 -12.55
C PRO A 556 22.53 -37.10 -11.06
N GLY A 557 21.72 -36.36 -10.30
CA GLY A 557 21.51 -36.58 -8.86
C GLY A 557 22.69 -36.20 -7.97
N LYS A 558 23.69 -35.48 -8.49
CA LYS A 558 24.84 -34.96 -7.71
C LYS A 558 25.02 -33.46 -7.87
N GLY A 559 25.03 -32.95 -9.10
CA GLY A 559 25.33 -31.56 -9.37
C GLY A 559 25.73 -31.26 -10.80
N VAL A 560 26.06 -30.00 -11.05
CA VAL A 560 26.48 -29.49 -12.35
C VAL A 560 27.79 -28.72 -12.23
N THR A 561 28.64 -28.82 -13.24
CA THR A 561 29.81 -27.97 -13.39
C THR A 561 29.43 -26.82 -14.33
N VAL A 562 29.55 -25.59 -13.85
CA VAL A 562 29.19 -24.38 -14.59
C VAL A 562 30.37 -23.46 -14.73
N ARG A 563 30.47 -22.80 -15.89
CA ARG A 563 31.47 -21.78 -16.16
C ARG A 563 30.82 -20.41 -16.22
N ASP A 564 31.28 -19.51 -15.36
CA ASP A 564 30.88 -18.11 -15.36
C ASP A 564 31.42 -17.44 -16.63
N LEU A 565 30.53 -16.84 -17.43
CA LEU A 565 30.88 -16.22 -18.71
C LEU A 565 31.35 -14.76 -18.56
N ARG A 566 31.19 -14.15 -17.38
CA ARG A 566 31.70 -12.83 -17.02
C ARG A 566 33.12 -12.90 -16.46
N THR A 567 33.37 -13.84 -15.55
CA THR A 567 34.67 -13.97 -14.86
C THR A 567 35.58 -15.02 -15.50
N GLY A 568 35.00 -16.04 -16.13
CA GLY A 568 35.71 -17.22 -16.63
C GLY A 568 35.94 -18.31 -15.58
N ASP A 569 35.49 -18.11 -14.34
CA ASP A 569 35.63 -19.08 -13.26
C ASP A 569 34.73 -20.30 -13.48
N THR A 570 35.10 -21.43 -12.87
CA THR A 570 34.35 -22.68 -12.97
C THR A 570 33.96 -23.16 -11.58
N HIS A 571 32.70 -23.55 -11.41
CA HIS A 571 32.11 -23.95 -10.15
C HIS A 571 31.46 -25.32 -10.25
N ASP A 572 31.69 -26.17 -9.26
CA ASP A 572 30.93 -27.39 -9.05
C ASP A 572 29.77 -27.08 -8.09
N VAL A 573 28.55 -27.11 -8.63
CA VAL A 573 27.32 -26.68 -7.94
C VAL A 573 26.48 -27.91 -7.60
N LEU A 574 26.07 -28.02 -6.34
CA LEU A 574 25.15 -29.06 -5.90
C LEU A 574 23.74 -28.73 -6.42
N GLU A 575 23.20 -29.61 -7.24
CA GLU A 575 21.87 -29.46 -7.84
C GLU A 575 20.84 -30.10 -6.90
N ARG A 576 20.06 -29.27 -6.19
CA ARG A 576 18.97 -29.72 -5.29
C ARG A 576 17.56 -29.31 -5.75
N THR A 577 17.43 -28.29 -6.59
CA THR A 577 16.17 -27.52 -6.68
C THR A 577 15.81 -27.02 -8.09
N VAL A 578 16.39 -27.58 -9.16
CA VAL A 578 16.03 -27.15 -10.52
C VAL A 578 14.77 -27.87 -10.98
N GLY A 579 13.68 -27.13 -11.22
CA GLY A 579 12.37 -27.70 -11.60
C GLY A 579 12.37 -28.50 -12.91
N SER A 580 13.38 -28.29 -13.77
CA SER A 580 13.54 -29.04 -15.02
C SER A 580 15.01 -29.38 -15.31
N PRO A 581 15.29 -30.56 -15.89
CA PRO A 581 16.66 -31.06 -16.00
C PRO A 581 17.54 -30.17 -16.89
N LEU A 582 18.69 -29.80 -16.33
CA LEU A 582 19.74 -29.06 -17.03
C LEU A 582 20.52 -29.94 -18.02
N LYS A 583 21.06 -29.33 -19.07
CA LYS A 583 21.84 -30.00 -20.12
C LYS A 583 23.15 -29.26 -20.38
N ALA A 584 24.20 -30.03 -20.64
CA ALA A 584 25.48 -29.48 -21.08
C ALA A 584 25.31 -28.62 -22.36
N GLY A 585 25.98 -27.47 -22.40
CA GLY A 585 25.89 -26.45 -23.44
C GLY A 585 24.74 -25.45 -23.29
N GLN A 586 23.87 -25.61 -22.29
CA GLN A 586 22.85 -24.59 -21.99
C GLN A 586 23.47 -23.37 -21.31
N LEU A 587 22.85 -22.22 -21.52
CA LEU A 587 23.15 -20.99 -20.80
C LEU A 587 22.07 -20.73 -19.77
N ILE A 588 22.47 -20.32 -18.59
CA ILE A 588 21.58 -19.95 -17.49
C ILE A 588 21.99 -18.60 -16.89
N CYS A 589 21.02 -17.83 -16.41
CA CYS A 589 21.21 -16.69 -15.52
C CYS A 589 20.84 -17.14 -14.11
N ALA A 590 21.78 -17.04 -13.17
CA ALA A 590 21.57 -17.52 -11.81
C ALA A 590 22.51 -16.84 -10.82
N ARG A 591 22.30 -17.09 -9.53
CA ARG A 591 23.24 -16.78 -8.46
C ARG A 591 23.83 -18.07 -7.90
N VAL A 592 25.15 -18.20 -7.96
CA VAL A 592 25.89 -19.35 -7.43
C VAL A 592 26.51 -18.97 -6.09
N LEU A 593 25.83 -19.31 -4.99
CA LEU A 593 26.25 -18.94 -3.64
C LEU A 593 27.12 -20.03 -3.00
N PRO A 594 28.18 -19.65 -2.26
CA PRO A 594 28.98 -20.59 -1.49
C PRO A 594 28.22 -21.08 -0.26
N VAL A 595 28.32 -22.38 0.03
CA VAL A 595 27.70 -23.04 1.19
C VAL A 595 28.70 -24.01 1.80
N GLY A 596 29.44 -23.54 2.81
CA GLY A 596 30.61 -24.24 3.34
C GLY A 596 31.69 -24.41 2.25
N ASP A 597 32.03 -25.67 1.95
CA ASP A 597 32.99 -26.04 0.90
C ASP A 597 32.35 -26.28 -0.48
N ALA A 598 31.02 -26.15 -0.60
CA ALA A 598 30.26 -26.38 -1.82
C ALA A 598 29.68 -25.07 -2.39
N MET A 599 29.15 -25.13 -3.61
CA MET A 599 28.37 -24.06 -4.24
C MET A 599 26.93 -24.55 -4.49
N GLN A 600 25.95 -23.65 -4.43
CA GLN A 600 24.53 -23.94 -4.64
C GLN A 600 23.85 -22.83 -5.45
N PHE A 601 22.78 -23.18 -6.16
CA PHE A 601 21.88 -22.19 -6.78
C PHE A 601 20.84 -21.72 -5.77
N PHE A 602 20.61 -20.42 -5.75
CA PHE A 602 19.51 -19.76 -5.04
C PHE A 602 18.80 -18.83 -6.00
N GLY A 603 17.52 -18.54 -5.72
CA GLY A 603 16.83 -17.44 -6.41
C GLY A 603 16.44 -17.67 -7.86
N GLY A 604 16.10 -18.92 -8.20
CA GLY A 604 15.74 -19.30 -9.56
C GLY A 604 16.94 -19.63 -10.46
N VAL A 605 16.67 -20.31 -11.57
CA VAL A 605 17.66 -20.67 -12.59
C VAL A 605 17.03 -20.42 -13.96
N GLU A 606 17.27 -19.23 -14.48
CA GLU A 606 16.64 -18.78 -15.71
C GLU A 606 17.42 -19.23 -16.92
N ARG A 607 16.75 -19.75 -17.95
CA ARG A 607 17.43 -20.19 -19.17
C ARG A 607 17.61 -19.03 -20.12
N VAL A 608 18.79 -18.93 -20.71
CA VAL A 608 19.14 -17.83 -21.61
C VAL A 608 19.35 -18.38 -23.02
N ALA A 609 18.74 -17.77 -24.03
CA ALA A 609 19.00 -18.17 -25.40
C ALA A 609 20.39 -17.67 -25.83
N SER A 610 21.09 -18.45 -26.68
CA SER A 610 22.47 -18.13 -27.05
C SER A 610 22.66 -16.77 -27.72
N HIS A 611 21.62 -16.23 -28.36
CA HIS A 611 21.65 -14.93 -29.02
C HIS A 611 21.51 -13.75 -28.04
N GLU A 612 20.96 -13.99 -26.85
CA GLU A 612 20.69 -12.97 -25.84
C GLU A 612 21.85 -12.81 -24.85
N ARG A 613 22.73 -13.81 -24.77
CA ARG A 613 23.94 -13.84 -23.91
C ARG A 613 24.69 -12.52 -23.83
N GLY A 614 24.97 -11.90 -24.98
CA GLY A 614 25.77 -10.67 -25.03
C GLY A 614 25.08 -9.49 -24.35
N ALA A 615 23.78 -9.33 -24.64
CA ALA A 615 22.95 -8.27 -24.07
C ALA A 615 22.77 -8.45 -22.57
N LEU A 616 22.53 -9.69 -22.10
CA LEU A 616 22.39 -9.96 -20.66
C LEU A 616 23.68 -9.69 -19.88
N ILE A 617 24.84 -10.07 -20.44
CA ILE A 617 26.14 -9.78 -19.80
C ILE A 617 26.34 -8.27 -19.68
N GLU A 618 25.97 -7.50 -20.71
CA GLU A 618 26.05 -6.04 -20.69
C GLU A 618 25.08 -5.42 -19.68
N LEU A 619 23.82 -5.91 -19.63
CA LEU A 619 22.82 -5.51 -18.63
C LEU A 619 23.35 -5.73 -17.21
N LEU A 620 23.75 -6.96 -16.89
CA LEU A 620 24.24 -7.30 -15.55
C LEU A 620 25.57 -6.58 -15.19
N ALA A 621 26.35 -6.14 -16.17
CA ALA A 621 27.56 -5.34 -15.92
C ALA A 621 27.23 -3.88 -15.55
N GLY A 622 26.02 -3.42 -15.89
CA GLY A 622 25.48 -2.13 -15.49
C GLY A 622 24.83 -2.11 -14.11
N GLU A 623 24.82 -3.23 -13.38
CA GLU A 623 24.17 -3.37 -12.06
C GLU A 623 22.71 -2.92 -12.10
N PRO A 624 21.84 -3.65 -12.84
CA PRO A 624 20.45 -3.27 -13.04
C PRO A 624 19.69 -3.32 -11.71
N ASP A 625 18.70 -2.44 -11.58
CA ASP A 625 17.66 -2.58 -10.56
C ASP A 625 16.84 -3.87 -10.79
N PRO A 626 16.11 -4.36 -9.77
CA PRO A 626 15.41 -5.65 -9.87
C PRO A 626 14.31 -5.66 -10.95
N VAL A 627 13.64 -4.52 -11.18
CA VAL A 627 12.58 -4.36 -12.18
C VAL A 627 13.14 -4.56 -13.59
N ALA A 628 14.19 -3.83 -13.94
CA ALA A 628 14.86 -3.93 -15.23
C ALA A 628 15.48 -5.32 -15.47
N LEU A 629 15.97 -5.97 -14.40
CA LEU A 629 16.49 -7.34 -14.48
C LEU A 629 15.39 -8.35 -14.83
N VAL A 630 14.25 -8.28 -14.11
CA VAL A 630 13.15 -9.24 -14.23
C VAL A 630 12.38 -9.03 -15.54
N ALA A 631 12.16 -7.80 -15.97
CA ALA A 631 11.56 -7.50 -17.28
C ALA A 631 12.35 -8.11 -18.47
N TRP A 632 13.66 -8.33 -18.30
CA TRP A 632 14.49 -8.99 -19.31
C TRP A 632 14.37 -10.53 -19.28
N LEU A 633 13.97 -11.09 -18.13
CA LEU A 633 13.80 -12.52 -17.89
C LEU A 633 12.31 -12.80 -17.61
N PRO A 634 11.41 -12.73 -18.61
CA PRO A 634 10.00 -13.07 -18.41
C PRO A 634 9.82 -14.57 -18.13
N CYS A 635 8.69 -14.93 -17.50
CA CYS A 635 8.32 -16.30 -17.13
C CYS A 635 8.25 -17.27 -18.33
#